data_AF-A0AA35CID0-F1
#
_entry.id   AF-A0AA35CID0-F1
#
_cell.length_a   1.000
_cell.length_b   1.000
_cell.length_c   1.000
_cell.angle_alpha   90.00
_cell.angle_beta   90.00
_cell.angle_gamma   90.00
#
_symmetry.space_group_name_H-M   'P 1'
#
loop_
_entity.id
_entity.type
_entity.pdbx_description
1 polymer ?
#
loop_
_entity_poly.entity_id
_entity_poly.type
_entity_poly.pdbx_seq_one_letter_code
_entity_poly.pdbx_strand_id
1 'polypeptide(L)'
;MSMSKAPIIGPRVFAPTLTEEHTERLQRTVMEFIASNNPEIVRSEIARVRLDIRELESRGTTELELLPTRKYLAALLLVRDLTAQGWEFTLKEGQLEVAPPVSHTDKSDAAKAKHAVRRSYQFARELQLNEPATSEFIRAMERRGVLKLLANGAELARRLGDVLAIPIQERPATLVERQIIRPSLQLVEAAARDDVTGLRLQDIWRYFRHYWSIPYQSQPGRNMFYLVRDLATPNKAIIGIAALGNAPMQLTPRDKRLLWSVEELRQFILRQEQAAKEAAKFNPAKGVQIRQDLENRLIRLAMAMERVITQAIDGIRLDGLLDDAKEVAALDDPTDEIINKLRAIAEQSANQRRLDLKQGNHEEITLLKQAFQDATEGRLEKVDWRRLSDTQLYRYKRARTLADALFARKLFRQTSLLQNPSSAIRQLLQNESGRRAIALAIAAMKRERVGTNMMELTVCGAIPPYTYLLGGKLVSMLMLSPEVWADYRDRYSGQVSYIASAMKGEPVVRPADLAFIGTTSLYAVGSSQYNRLRIPVRYVGGTGDALLTLEQLGYTNSYGTVHFSTEAAEALYRVDQAAKGMRNVNHIFGEGHSPKLRKLRAGLDALGLNSDLFLQHADQRIIYGAFLASNSEAVLRCEEDHLNYLLPMDQPKERTRQIANYWLQRWLASRISHEKGQEVLSKVASFRPEQFALSQELVAEPNQRTFLAELETEAKALASQQEPSGRPQGSEFVRHLYRSIGSYSDHLTEDERNWIHVPFDTIDNCVLEACGRNKHIIVTGNPGDGKTHLIERLRPSLEAEGAIVITDANAVPDEEILRQWKLARSEGRPFCLAINEFPLYKLLGVAPDFPPLREAWRQVKEALYYFDDERPAPPQENVQVIDLNHRNLLAPAVVKAVIARLTNDRFYQGLSHLDPMLKNRQRLMELRVQERLCDLLEALGRQGLHVTMRQLVGFVAYLLTGGQDRLTRERSQGNCDLHYYNLAFSGDGPLFEALRSFFDPAVVTHPRLDEALWTGQTRSEDWLQNGSPPIPQSAPSDHQETLFRSLKRRFYFEHVNGDSLLKMMPQDFVRFHRLLTQGDTNVAGLLRSIVLALNRFFVPNWDEHKDDILYLWTSHRYDAKAPDVFVATSYVSLDRLQIAIPKPAPWLQAWMGEGLPFLPQHFIVASKERDSLGKRATLLVDVELYLTLQDATRGFIEPTWNRSSTRRITRFIDDLRRVVSTSEPIHTVTAQSIKHGLSTVFKVQRSSHSSYQF
;
A
#
# COMPACT_ATOMS: atom_id res chain seq x y z
N MET A 1 -20.21 40.22 -18.92
CA MET A 1 -20.62 38.79 -18.89
C MET A 1 -21.23 38.53 -17.54
N SER A 2 -22.53 38.21 -17.51
CA SER A 2 -23.24 37.89 -16.26
C SER A 2 -22.52 36.75 -15.55
N MET A 3 -22.22 36.95 -14.26
CA MET A 3 -21.73 35.88 -13.41
C MET A 3 -22.84 34.82 -13.35
N SER A 4 -22.70 33.73 -14.09
CA SER A 4 -23.63 32.60 -13.93
C SER A 4 -23.50 32.13 -12.49
N LYS A 5 -24.54 32.34 -11.67
CA LYS A 5 -24.66 31.71 -10.36
C LYS A 5 -24.59 30.20 -10.61
N ALA A 6 -23.49 29.60 -10.21
CA ALA A 6 -23.31 28.16 -10.30
C ALA A 6 -24.33 27.47 -9.36
N PRO A 7 -24.84 26.28 -9.73
CA PRO A 7 -25.80 25.56 -8.92
C PRO A 7 -25.20 25.23 -7.55
N ILE A 8 -25.97 25.54 -6.50
CA ILE A 8 -25.67 25.14 -5.13
C ILE A 8 -25.70 23.61 -5.10
N ILE A 9 -24.65 22.98 -4.56
CA ILE A 9 -24.64 21.53 -4.37
C ILE A 9 -25.65 21.24 -3.25
N GLY A 10 -26.80 20.69 -3.62
CA GLY A 10 -27.88 20.35 -2.71
C GLY A 10 -27.53 19.17 -1.79
N PRO A 11 -28.42 18.86 -0.84
CA PRO A 11 -28.32 17.67 -0.01
C PRO A 11 -28.18 16.40 -0.88
N ARG A 12 -27.43 15.42 -0.37
CA ARG A 12 -27.13 14.16 -1.05
C ARG A 12 -27.78 13.02 -0.30
N VAL A 13 -28.41 12.10 -1.01
CA VAL A 13 -28.95 10.87 -0.40
C VAL A 13 -27.78 10.00 0.09
N PHE A 14 -27.75 9.68 1.38
CA PHE A 14 -26.83 8.76 2.03
C PHE A 14 -27.52 7.42 2.26
N ALA A 15 -27.56 6.59 1.20
CA ALA A 15 -28.21 5.29 1.21
C ALA A 15 -27.21 4.17 0.87
N PRO A 16 -26.35 3.74 1.81
CA PRO A 16 -25.48 2.59 1.60
C PRO A 16 -26.31 1.30 1.47
N THR A 17 -25.87 0.37 0.63
CA THR A 17 -26.51 -0.95 0.48
C THR A 17 -26.17 -1.84 1.68
N LEU A 18 -27.03 -1.79 2.69
CA LEU A 18 -26.94 -2.55 3.94
C LEU A 18 -28.09 -3.57 4.05
N THR A 19 -28.01 -4.47 5.04
CA THR A 19 -29.16 -5.28 5.46
C THR A 19 -30.22 -4.39 6.12
N GLU A 20 -31.46 -4.87 6.20
CA GLU A 20 -32.57 -4.14 6.84
C GLU A 20 -32.21 -3.75 8.29
N GLU A 21 -31.73 -4.70 9.08
CA GLU A 21 -31.26 -4.48 10.46
C GLU A 21 -30.19 -3.38 10.56
N HIS A 22 -29.14 -3.45 9.72
CA HIS A 22 -28.07 -2.44 9.74
C HIS A 22 -28.54 -1.07 9.24
N THR A 23 -29.54 -1.04 8.35
CA THR A 23 -30.14 0.20 7.87
C THR A 23 -30.89 0.90 8.99
N GLU A 24 -31.71 0.17 9.75
CA GLU A 24 -32.43 0.70 10.92
C GLU A 24 -31.47 1.16 12.02
N ARG A 25 -30.43 0.36 12.33
CA ARG A 25 -29.39 0.74 13.31
C ARG A 25 -28.64 2.00 12.89
N LEU A 26 -28.29 2.13 11.61
CA LEU A 26 -27.64 3.32 11.07
C LEU A 26 -28.53 4.56 11.23
N GLN A 27 -29.80 4.47 10.84
CA GLN A 27 -30.75 5.57 10.95
C GLN A 27 -30.95 6.00 12.40
N ARG A 28 -31.11 5.05 13.34
CA ARG A 28 -31.23 5.34 14.77
C ARG A 28 -29.99 6.05 15.31
N THR A 29 -28.80 5.51 15.04
CA THR A 29 -27.53 6.09 15.49
C THR A 29 -27.34 7.52 14.97
N VAL A 30 -27.66 7.76 13.70
CA VAL A 30 -27.57 9.10 13.09
C VAL A 30 -28.60 10.05 13.69
N MET A 31 -29.84 9.60 13.92
CA MET A 31 -30.88 10.44 14.54
C MET A 31 -30.56 10.82 15.98
N GLU A 32 -30.05 9.88 16.79
CA GLU A 32 -29.59 10.16 18.15
C GLU A 32 -28.41 11.15 18.17
N PHE A 33 -27.47 10.98 17.23
CA PHE A 33 -26.39 11.95 17.01
C PHE A 33 -26.92 13.35 16.66
N ILE A 34 -27.86 13.45 15.70
CA ILE A 34 -28.45 14.74 15.30
C ILE A 34 -29.18 15.41 16.47
N ALA A 35 -29.96 14.65 17.24
CA ALA A 35 -30.76 15.17 18.35
C ALA A 35 -29.89 15.68 19.53
N SER A 36 -28.79 14.99 19.82
CA SER A 36 -27.92 15.31 20.96
C SER A 36 -26.70 16.16 20.60
N ASN A 37 -26.35 16.23 19.32
CA ASN A 37 -25.09 16.76 18.80
C ASN A 37 -23.84 16.14 19.49
N ASN A 38 -23.95 14.88 19.95
CA ASN A 38 -22.89 14.19 20.68
C ASN A 38 -22.13 13.19 19.78
N PRO A 39 -20.89 13.49 19.36
CA PRO A 39 -20.11 12.62 18.48
C PRO A 39 -19.74 11.26 19.12
N GLU A 40 -19.85 11.11 20.44
CA GLU A 40 -19.59 9.83 21.13
C GLU A 40 -20.60 8.74 20.77
N ILE A 41 -21.80 9.08 20.31
CA ILE A 41 -22.82 8.10 19.90
C ILE A 41 -22.32 7.28 18.70
N VAL A 42 -21.82 7.97 17.67
CA VAL A 42 -21.25 7.32 16.48
C VAL A 42 -19.98 6.54 16.84
N ARG A 43 -19.14 7.08 17.74
CA ARG A 43 -17.91 6.39 18.20
C ARG A 43 -18.21 5.10 18.96
N SER A 44 -19.21 5.13 19.83
CA SER A 44 -19.65 3.98 20.62
C SER A 44 -20.21 2.87 19.72
N GLU A 45 -21.03 3.24 18.74
CA GLU A 45 -21.55 2.26 17.77
C GLU A 45 -20.43 1.67 16.89
N ILE A 46 -19.45 2.48 16.47
CA ILE A 46 -18.25 1.96 15.78
C ILE A 46 -17.50 0.96 16.66
N ALA A 47 -17.31 1.25 17.94
CA ALA A 47 -16.64 0.35 18.88
C ALA A 47 -17.41 -0.97 19.03
N ARG A 48 -18.74 -0.90 19.13
CA ARG A 48 -19.63 -2.07 19.19
C ARG A 48 -19.52 -2.93 17.93
N VAL A 49 -19.65 -2.35 16.73
CA VAL A 49 -19.57 -3.11 15.47
C VAL A 49 -18.19 -3.74 15.27
N ARG A 50 -17.11 -3.12 15.78
CA ARG A 50 -15.79 -3.77 15.77
C ARG A 50 -15.73 -5.00 16.67
N LEU A 51 -16.42 -4.98 17.82
CA LEU A 51 -16.55 -6.16 18.67
C LEU A 51 -17.39 -7.23 17.96
N ASP A 52 -18.51 -6.86 17.34
CA ASP A 52 -19.35 -7.77 16.54
C ASP A 52 -18.52 -8.46 15.43
N ILE A 53 -17.69 -7.70 14.70
CA ILE A 53 -16.80 -8.26 13.67
C ILE A 53 -15.78 -9.23 14.27
N ARG A 54 -15.13 -8.86 15.38
CA ARG A 54 -14.15 -9.74 16.05
C ARG A 54 -14.81 -11.02 16.56
N GLU A 55 -16.03 -10.92 17.06
CA GLU A 55 -16.78 -12.06 17.53
C GLU A 55 -17.16 -12.99 16.38
N LEU A 56 -17.65 -12.45 15.25
CA LEU A 56 -17.94 -13.25 14.05
C LEU A 56 -16.67 -13.86 13.44
N GLU A 57 -15.56 -13.11 13.39
CA GLU A 57 -14.25 -13.63 12.98
C GLU A 57 -13.81 -14.79 13.90
N SER A 58 -14.02 -14.67 15.22
CA SER A 58 -13.72 -15.74 16.18
C SER A 58 -14.59 -16.99 16.02
N ARG A 59 -15.76 -16.85 15.36
CA ARG A 59 -16.68 -17.96 15.02
C ARG A 59 -16.39 -18.58 13.65
N GLY A 60 -15.32 -18.14 12.97
CA GLY A 60 -14.90 -18.70 11.67
C GLY A 60 -15.71 -18.19 10.46
N THR A 61 -16.44 -17.08 10.61
CA THR A 61 -17.23 -16.47 9.53
C THR A 61 -16.33 -16.03 8.38
N THR A 62 -16.68 -16.41 7.14
CA THR A 62 -15.88 -16.09 5.95
C THR A 62 -15.92 -14.58 5.64
N GLU A 63 -14.95 -14.07 4.86
CA GLU A 63 -14.94 -12.66 4.43
C GLU A 63 -16.21 -12.25 3.64
N LEU A 64 -16.83 -13.20 2.93
CA LEU A 64 -18.07 -12.93 2.20
C LEU A 64 -19.27 -12.78 3.14
N GLU A 65 -19.31 -13.58 4.21
CA GLU A 65 -20.36 -13.53 5.24
C GLU A 65 -20.18 -12.34 6.19
N LEU A 66 -18.94 -11.87 6.42
CA LEU A 66 -18.65 -10.64 7.16
C LEU A 66 -18.97 -9.36 6.36
N LEU A 67 -19.18 -9.48 5.03
CA LEU A 67 -19.36 -8.33 4.15
C LEU A 67 -20.48 -7.37 4.60
N PRO A 68 -21.68 -7.83 5.03
CA PRO A 68 -22.73 -6.94 5.54
C PRO A 68 -22.27 -6.10 6.74
N THR A 69 -21.61 -6.72 7.71
CA THR A 69 -21.11 -6.05 8.93
C THR A 69 -19.94 -5.11 8.61
N ARG A 70 -19.04 -5.50 7.70
CA ARG A 70 -17.96 -4.62 7.20
C ARG A 70 -18.51 -3.41 6.43
N LYS A 71 -19.59 -3.57 5.65
CA LYS A 71 -20.29 -2.46 5.00
C LYS A 71 -20.91 -1.52 6.03
N TYR A 72 -21.52 -2.05 7.09
CA TYR A 72 -22.08 -1.23 8.16
C TYR A 72 -21.00 -0.42 8.90
N LEU A 73 -19.87 -1.05 9.26
CA LEU A 73 -18.72 -0.35 9.83
C LEU A 73 -18.21 0.76 8.91
N ALA A 74 -18.07 0.48 7.61
CA ALA A 74 -17.64 1.48 6.64
C ALA A 74 -18.62 2.67 6.58
N ALA A 75 -19.93 2.43 6.61
CA ALA A 75 -20.94 3.49 6.63
C ALA A 75 -20.83 4.36 7.90
N LEU A 76 -20.65 3.77 9.08
CA LEU A 76 -20.47 4.53 10.34
C LEU A 76 -19.18 5.36 10.34
N LEU A 77 -18.09 4.84 9.79
CA LEU A 77 -16.84 5.58 9.63
C LEU A 77 -16.99 6.77 8.69
N LEU A 78 -17.79 6.63 7.62
CA LEU A 78 -18.15 7.74 6.75
C LEU A 78 -18.97 8.81 7.49
N VAL A 79 -19.97 8.40 8.29
CA VAL A 79 -20.75 9.33 9.12
C VAL A 79 -19.82 10.10 10.06
N ARG A 80 -18.96 9.41 10.82
CA ARG A 80 -17.98 10.03 11.73
C ARG A 80 -17.10 11.05 11.01
N ASP A 81 -16.52 10.67 9.88
CA ASP A 81 -15.57 11.52 9.18
C ASP A 81 -16.27 12.76 8.59
N LEU A 82 -17.45 12.59 7.99
CA LEU A 82 -18.22 13.70 7.41
C LEU A 82 -18.71 14.67 8.49
N THR A 83 -19.25 14.17 9.61
CA THR A 83 -19.73 15.04 10.70
C THR A 83 -18.59 15.79 11.39
N ALA A 84 -17.42 15.15 11.58
CA ALA A 84 -16.22 15.80 12.12
C ALA A 84 -15.74 16.99 11.28
N GLN A 85 -16.11 17.04 10.00
CA GLN A 85 -15.78 18.12 9.06
C GLN A 85 -16.91 19.13 8.88
N GLY A 86 -17.99 19.02 9.67
CA GLY A 86 -19.14 19.92 9.66
C GLY A 86 -20.17 19.60 8.58
N TRP A 87 -20.23 18.38 8.06
CA TRP A 87 -21.35 17.96 7.22
C TRP A 87 -22.57 17.70 8.09
N GLU A 88 -23.72 18.15 7.63
CA GLU A 88 -24.99 18.08 8.34
C GLU A 88 -25.82 16.92 7.78
N PHE A 89 -26.24 16.01 8.65
CA PHE A 89 -27.16 14.92 8.29
C PHE A 89 -28.58 15.33 8.67
N THR A 90 -29.54 15.01 7.81
CA THR A 90 -30.97 15.25 8.02
C THR A 90 -31.77 14.04 7.56
N LEU A 91 -32.89 13.74 8.22
CA LEU A 91 -33.82 12.70 7.76
C LEU A 91 -35.01 13.35 7.06
N LYS A 92 -35.22 13.03 5.78
CA LYS A 92 -36.33 13.55 4.98
C LYS A 92 -37.02 12.42 4.25
N GLU A 93 -38.34 12.31 4.41
CA GLU A 93 -39.17 11.25 3.78
C GLU A 93 -38.63 9.83 4.00
N GLY A 94 -38.06 9.56 5.18
CA GLY A 94 -37.47 8.26 5.53
C GLY A 94 -36.08 8.00 4.94
N GLN A 95 -35.48 8.96 4.24
CA GLN A 95 -34.12 8.87 3.69
C GLN A 95 -33.16 9.79 4.45
N LEU A 96 -31.96 9.26 4.73
CA LEU A 96 -30.86 10.07 5.24
C LEU A 96 -30.30 10.92 4.10
N GLU A 97 -30.34 12.23 4.29
CA GLU A 97 -29.67 13.21 3.44
C GLU A 97 -28.47 13.78 4.18
N VAL A 98 -27.40 14.09 3.45
CA VAL A 98 -26.21 14.75 3.98
C VAL A 98 -25.85 15.98 3.14
N ALA A 99 -25.64 17.10 3.81
CA ALA A 99 -25.28 18.38 3.22
C ALA A 99 -23.87 18.81 3.68
N PRO A 100 -23.05 19.37 2.79
CA PRO A 100 -21.74 19.89 3.16
C PRO A 100 -21.85 21.24 3.90
N PRO A 101 -20.86 21.60 4.76
CA PRO A 101 -20.90 22.79 5.62
C PRO A 101 -21.13 24.12 4.86
N VAL A 102 -20.64 24.19 3.62
CA VAL A 102 -20.75 25.37 2.75
C VAL A 102 -22.11 25.55 2.08
N SER A 103 -23.03 24.59 2.20
CA SER A 103 -24.37 24.69 1.61
C SER A 103 -25.28 25.69 2.32
N HIS A 104 -25.00 26.01 3.59
CA HIS A 104 -25.79 26.92 4.42
C HIS A 104 -25.05 28.21 4.82
N THR A 105 -23.78 28.37 4.41
CA THR A 105 -22.98 29.55 4.81
C THR A 105 -23.37 30.80 4.02
N ASP A 106 -23.70 31.89 4.71
CA ASP A 106 -23.89 33.19 4.07
C ASP A 106 -22.58 33.65 3.40
N LYS A 107 -22.59 33.69 2.06
CA LYS A 107 -21.44 34.09 1.25
C LYS A 107 -21.20 35.60 1.24
N SER A 108 -22.08 36.39 1.85
CA SER A 108 -21.91 37.84 2.03
C SER A 108 -20.76 38.17 3.00
N ASP A 109 -20.54 37.32 4.01
CA ASP A 109 -19.45 37.45 4.99
C ASP A 109 -18.25 36.57 4.60
N ALA A 110 -17.27 37.19 3.95
CA ALA A 110 -16.05 36.52 3.50
C ALA A 110 -15.19 35.95 4.64
N ALA A 111 -15.30 36.46 5.87
CA ALA A 111 -14.53 35.95 7.01
C ALA A 111 -15.14 34.64 7.53
N LYS A 112 -16.46 34.60 7.72
CA LYS A 112 -17.19 33.38 8.12
C LYS A 112 -17.03 32.26 7.09
N ALA A 113 -17.16 32.57 5.80
CA ALA A 113 -16.97 31.59 4.73
C ALA A 113 -15.56 30.99 4.74
N LYS A 114 -14.51 31.80 4.95
CA LYS A 114 -13.12 31.30 5.06
C LYS A 114 -12.90 30.45 6.30
N HIS A 115 -13.54 30.79 7.41
CA HIS A 115 -13.45 30.01 8.64
C HIS A 115 -14.09 28.63 8.48
N ALA A 116 -15.28 28.55 7.86
CA ALA A 116 -15.95 27.28 7.57
C ALA A 116 -15.07 26.36 6.72
N VAL A 117 -14.49 26.90 5.63
CA VAL A 117 -13.55 26.15 4.78
C VAL A 117 -12.31 25.71 5.56
N ARG A 118 -11.71 26.56 6.41
CA ARG A 118 -10.55 26.12 7.23
C ARG A 118 -10.90 24.98 8.16
N ARG A 119 -12.07 25.05 8.80
CA ARG A 119 -12.55 24.05 9.75
C ARG A 119 -12.76 22.69 9.06
N SER A 120 -13.23 22.66 7.81
CA SER A 120 -13.40 21.39 7.08
C SER A 120 -12.07 20.66 6.81
N TYR A 121 -10.97 21.37 6.55
CA TYR A 121 -9.64 20.74 6.39
C TYR A 121 -8.90 20.52 7.71
N GLN A 122 -9.36 21.11 8.81
CA GLN A 122 -8.70 21.03 10.11
C GLN A 122 -8.63 19.58 10.61
N PHE A 123 -9.73 18.82 10.50
CA PHE A 123 -9.77 17.40 10.86
C PHE A 123 -8.65 16.58 10.20
N ALA A 124 -8.50 16.71 8.87
CA ALA A 124 -7.50 15.95 8.12
C ALA A 124 -6.07 16.38 8.46
N ARG A 125 -5.86 17.66 8.77
CA ARG A 125 -4.56 18.19 9.21
C ARG A 125 -4.22 17.69 10.61
N GLU A 126 -5.14 17.75 11.55
CA GLU A 126 -4.95 17.26 12.92
C GLU A 126 -4.63 15.78 12.95
N LEU A 127 -5.35 14.95 12.16
CA LEU A 127 -5.01 13.53 12.01
C LEU A 127 -3.56 13.34 11.57
N GLN A 128 -3.09 14.10 10.57
CA GLN A 128 -1.70 14.02 10.09
C GLN A 128 -0.68 14.49 11.14
N LEU A 129 -0.96 15.59 11.85
CA LEU A 129 -0.06 16.11 12.88
C LEU A 129 0.11 15.13 14.05
N ASN A 130 -0.96 14.40 14.39
CA ASN A 130 -0.99 13.44 15.48
C ASN A 130 -0.48 12.03 15.07
N GLU A 131 -0.11 11.80 13.81
CA GLU A 131 0.61 10.58 13.43
C GLU A 131 1.95 10.51 14.20
N PRO A 132 2.31 9.37 14.83
CA PRO A 132 3.48 9.28 15.71
C PRO A 132 4.78 9.79 15.06
N ALA A 133 5.02 9.41 13.80
CA ALA A 133 6.19 9.83 13.04
C ALA A 133 6.21 11.34 12.74
N THR A 134 5.05 11.94 12.44
CA THR A 134 4.93 13.38 12.16
C THR A 134 5.12 14.20 13.43
N SER A 135 4.50 13.77 14.54
CA SER A 135 4.64 14.38 15.85
C SER A 135 6.10 14.35 16.35
N GLU A 136 6.77 13.21 16.21
CA GLU A 136 8.19 13.08 16.56
C GLU A 136 9.09 13.97 15.68
N PHE A 137 8.82 14.02 14.37
CA PHE A 137 9.52 14.90 13.44
C PHE A 137 9.39 16.38 13.82
N ILE A 138 8.19 16.85 14.13
CA ILE A 138 7.92 18.24 14.55
C ILE A 138 8.73 18.57 15.81
N ARG A 139 8.64 17.72 16.83
CA ARG A 139 9.40 17.89 18.09
C ARG A 139 10.91 17.85 17.87
N ALA A 140 11.41 17.03 16.96
CA ALA A 140 12.82 16.96 16.62
C ALA A 140 13.33 18.23 15.92
N MET A 141 12.54 18.77 14.97
CA MET A 141 12.90 20.01 14.25
C MET A 141 12.97 21.22 15.18
N GLU A 142 11.99 21.34 16.09
CA GLU A 142 11.94 22.43 17.07
C GLU A 142 13.10 22.36 18.07
N ARG A 143 13.41 21.17 18.60
CA ARG A 143 14.59 20.95 19.47
C ARG A 143 15.90 21.33 18.78
N ARG A 144 16.01 21.09 17.46
CA ARG A 144 17.19 21.42 16.66
C ARG A 144 17.21 22.88 16.19
N GLY A 145 16.25 23.69 16.61
CA GLY A 145 16.27 25.14 16.41
C GLY A 145 15.67 25.63 15.10
N VAL A 146 14.74 24.89 14.47
CA VAL A 146 14.04 25.36 13.26
C VAL A 146 13.33 26.71 13.47
N LEU A 147 12.88 26.99 14.69
CA LEU A 147 12.22 28.25 15.07
C LEU A 147 13.14 29.47 14.93
N LYS A 148 14.48 29.30 14.93
CA LYS A 148 15.44 30.38 14.67
C LYS A 148 15.29 30.98 13.27
N LEU A 149 14.68 30.23 12.35
CA LEU A 149 14.38 30.65 10.98
C LEU A 149 13.07 31.45 10.87
N LEU A 150 12.34 31.68 11.97
CA LEU A 150 11.24 32.63 12.02
C LEU A 150 11.77 34.04 12.32
N ALA A 151 11.16 35.05 11.71
CA ALA A 151 11.58 36.43 11.97
C ALA A 151 11.20 36.90 13.37
N ASN A 152 12.08 37.67 14.01
CA ASN A 152 11.75 38.40 15.22
C ASN A 152 10.80 39.56 14.89
N GLY A 153 9.56 39.47 15.36
CA GLY A 153 8.51 40.43 15.07
C GLY A 153 8.81 41.85 15.54
N ALA A 154 9.40 42.01 16.73
CA ALA A 154 9.73 43.33 17.28
C ALA A 154 10.83 44.01 16.47
N GLU A 155 11.87 43.28 16.09
CA GLU A 155 12.95 43.81 15.26
C GLU A 155 12.48 44.18 13.84
N LEU A 156 11.67 43.31 13.21
CA LEU A 156 11.10 43.60 11.89
C LEU A 156 10.17 44.83 11.94
N ALA A 157 9.35 44.97 12.99
CA ALA A 157 8.49 46.13 13.17
C ALA A 157 9.30 47.42 13.37
N ARG A 158 10.41 47.38 14.12
CA ARG A 158 11.30 48.52 14.32
C ARG A 158 11.90 49.01 13.00
N ARG A 159 12.48 48.09 12.21
CA ARG A 159 13.06 48.42 10.88
C ARG A 159 12.02 49.03 9.93
N LEU A 160 10.77 48.56 9.97
CA LEU A 160 9.68 49.14 9.19
C LEU A 160 9.17 50.47 9.76
N GLY A 161 9.20 50.64 11.08
CA GLY A 161 8.88 51.88 11.78
C GLY A 161 9.80 53.03 11.38
N ASP A 162 11.10 52.77 11.27
CA ASP A 162 12.10 53.75 10.80
C ASP A 162 11.76 54.28 9.39
N VAL A 163 11.11 53.48 8.55
CA VAL A 163 10.65 53.89 7.21
C VAL A 163 9.39 54.75 7.27
N LEU A 164 8.51 54.55 8.26
CA LEU A 164 7.31 55.36 8.41
C LEU A 164 7.62 56.81 8.83
N ALA A 165 8.76 57.04 9.46
CA ALA A 165 9.24 58.39 9.78
C ALA A 165 9.62 59.20 8.52
N ILE A 166 9.75 58.56 7.36
CA ILE A 166 10.12 59.18 6.08
C ILE A 166 8.87 59.60 5.30
N PRO A 167 8.89 60.69 4.50
CA PRO A 167 7.77 61.11 3.65
C PRO A 167 7.26 60.00 2.73
N ILE A 168 5.94 59.90 2.55
CA ILE A 168 5.28 58.78 1.85
C ILE A 168 5.79 58.57 0.41
N GLN A 169 6.21 59.64 -0.27
CA GLN A 169 6.73 59.62 -1.64
C GLN A 169 8.12 58.95 -1.73
N GLU A 170 8.93 59.04 -0.68
CA GLU A 170 10.32 58.53 -0.63
C GLU A 170 10.41 57.11 -0.05
N ARG A 171 9.37 56.66 0.65
CA ARG A 171 9.32 55.31 1.26
C ARG A 171 9.58 54.17 0.25
N PRO A 172 9.00 54.14 -0.97
CA PRO A 172 9.23 53.06 -1.92
C PRO A 172 10.70 52.89 -2.31
N ALA A 173 11.40 53.99 -2.59
CA ALA A 173 12.83 53.96 -2.92
C ALA A 173 13.65 53.53 -1.71
N THR A 174 13.36 54.10 -0.53
CA THR A 174 14.07 53.78 0.71
C THR A 174 13.98 52.29 1.09
N LEU A 175 12.81 51.66 0.93
CA LEU A 175 12.63 50.23 1.23
C LEU A 175 13.62 49.35 0.43
N VAL A 176 13.92 49.73 -0.81
CA VAL A 176 14.83 49.02 -1.71
C VAL A 176 16.28 49.37 -1.39
N GLU A 177 16.61 50.66 -1.32
CA GLU A 177 17.98 51.15 -1.09
C GLU A 177 18.57 50.68 0.25
N ARG A 178 17.77 50.77 1.32
CA ARG A 178 18.18 50.33 2.66
C ARG A 178 18.00 48.83 2.90
N GLN A 179 17.52 48.08 1.90
CA GLN A 179 17.28 46.64 1.98
C GLN A 179 16.50 46.22 3.24
N ILE A 180 15.42 46.96 3.54
CA ILE A 180 14.62 46.79 4.78
C ILE A 180 14.04 45.38 4.89
N ILE A 181 13.74 44.76 3.77
CA ILE A 181 13.57 43.32 3.65
C ILE A 181 14.35 42.96 2.39
N ARG A 182 15.14 41.89 2.43
CA ARG A 182 15.90 41.43 1.25
C ARG A 182 15.42 40.03 0.84
N PRO A 183 14.31 39.93 0.10
CA PRO A 183 13.81 38.64 -0.36
C PRO A 183 14.81 37.93 -1.28
N SER A 184 15.03 36.66 -1.03
CA SER A 184 15.77 35.76 -1.91
C SER A 184 14.99 34.49 -2.11
N LEU A 185 14.96 34.01 -3.35
CA LEU A 185 14.46 32.69 -3.67
C LEU A 185 15.57 31.66 -3.42
N GLN A 186 15.23 30.49 -2.88
CA GLN A 186 16.15 29.38 -2.69
C GLN A 186 15.45 28.08 -3.09
N LEU A 187 15.99 27.40 -4.10
CA LEU A 187 15.59 26.04 -4.46
C LEU A 187 15.97 25.06 -3.34
N VAL A 188 15.05 24.19 -2.97
CA VAL A 188 15.27 23.14 -1.97
C VAL A 188 15.82 21.90 -2.65
N GLU A 189 17.11 21.67 -2.47
CA GLU A 189 17.78 20.44 -2.89
C GLU A 189 17.78 19.41 -1.75
N ALA A 190 17.51 18.15 -2.07
CA ALA A 190 17.25 17.11 -1.06
C ALA A 190 18.44 16.86 -0.10
N ALA A 191 19.67 16.97 -0.62
CA ALA A 191 20.90 16.76 0.15
C ALA A 191 21.45 18.05 0.80
N ALA A 192 20.97 19.22 0.36
CA ALA A 192 21.48 20.51 0.83
C ALA A 192 21.05 20.79 2.28
N ARG A 193 21.94 21.45 3.01
CA ARG A 193 21.70 21.88 4.38
C ARG A 193 21.69 23.39 4.48
N ASP A 194 20.89 23.86 5.43
CA ASP A 194 20.85 25.24 5.83
C ASP A 194 22.14 25.65 6.53
N ASP A 195 22.68 26.80 6.14
CA ASP A 195 23.94 27.33 6.66
C ASP A 195 23.83 27.95 8.04
N VAL A 196 22.61 28.25 8.51
CA VAL A 196 22.35 28.82 9.84
C VAL A 196 22.12 27.71 10.89
N THR A 197 21.34 26.69 10.55
CA THR A 197 20.85 25.66 11.50
C THR A 197 21.45 24.27 11.25
N GLY A 198 22.10 24.04 10.11
CA GLY A 198 22.60 22.71 9.71
C GLY A 198 21.50 21.69 9.38
N LEU A 199 20.23 22.09 9.42
CA LEU A 199 19.07 21.27 9.07
C LEU A 199 19.02 21.04 7.55
N ARG A 200 18.47 19.91 7.09
CA ARG A 200 18.27 19.69 5.65
C ARG A 200 17.21 20.67 5.14
N LEU A 201 17.43 21.27 3.97
CA LEU A 201 16.47 22.20 3.38
C LEU A 201 15.09 21.55 3.17
N GLN A 202 15.08 20.27 2.79
CA GLN A 202 13.85 19.49 2.64
C GLN A 202 13.06 19.36 3.95
N ASP A 203 13.76 19.18 5.07
CA ASP A 203 13.13 19.07 6.39
C ASP A 203 12.58 20.43 6.85
N ILE A 204 13.31 21.52 6.59
CA ILE A 204 12.82 22.90 6.86
C ILE A 204 11.54 23.16 6.08
N TRP A 205 11.55 22.89 4.77
CA TRP A 205 10.36 23.07 3.94
C TRP A 205 9.19 22.21 4.43
N ARG A 206 9.45 20.94 4.80
CA ARG A 206 8.43 20.02 5.34
C ARG A 206 7.85 20.52 6.66
N TYR A 207 8.68 21.03 7.57
CA TYR A 207 8.22 21.62 8.83
C TYR A 207 7.24 22.77 8.58
N PHE A 208 7.63 23.76 7.78
CA PHE A 208 6.75 24.88 7.46
C PHE A 208 5.51 24.48 6.66
N ARG A 209 5.58 23.41 5.87
CA ARG A 209 4.41 22.89 5.13
C ARG A 209 3.29 22.42 6.06
N HIS A 210 3.57 22.03 7.29
CA HIS A 210 2.55 21.61 8.26
C HIS A 210 1.65 22.75 8.78
N TYR A 211 1.95 24.03 8.51
CA TYR A 211 1.03 25.15 8.81
C TYR A 211 -0.14 25.29 7.79
N TRP A 212 -0.09 24.60 6.65
CA TRP A 212 -1.14 24.72 5.63
C TRP A 212 -2.34 23.84 5.97
N SER A 213 -3.55 24.35 5.73
CA SER A 213 -4.81 23.64 6.02
C SER A 213 -4.94 22.31 5.28
N ILE A 214 -4.50 22.24 4.01
CA ILE A 214 -4.54 21.00 3.24
C ILE A 214 -3.39 20.09 3.70
N PRO A 215 -3.62 18.83 4.11
CA PRO A 215 -2.56 17.91 4.52
C PRO A 215 -1.48 17.73 3.45
N TYR A 216 -0.25 17.48 3.89
CA TYR A 216 0.86 17.21 2.97
C TYR A 216 0.84 15.76 2.51
N GLN A 217 0.88 15.53 1.20
CA GLN A 217 1.09 14.22 0.61
C GLN A 217 2.15 14.35 -0.48
N SER A 218 3.14 13.47 -0.46
CA SER A 218 4.10 13.38 -1.55
C SER A 218 3.38 12.91 -2.81
N GLN A 219 3.54 13.66 -3.90
CA GLN A 219 2.99 13.30 -5.20
C GLN A 219 4.13 12.81 -6.09
N PRO A 220 3.99 11.66 -6.77
CA PRO A 220 5.02 11.21 -7.70
C PRO A 220 5.08 12.13 -8.93
N GLY A 221 6.29 12.31 -9.47
CA GLY A 221 6.57 13.11 -10.66
C GLY A 221 7.31 14.43 -10.38
N ARG A 222 7.14 15.44 -11.24
CA ARG A 222 7.90 16.70 -11.15
C ARG A 222 7.46 17.49 -9.94
N ASN A 223 8.40 17.77 -9.04
CA ASN A 223 8.20 18.60 -7.87
C ASN A 223 9.40 19.52 -7.68
N MET A 224 9.15 20.80 -7.42
CA MET A 224 10.16 21.78 -7.05
C MET A 224 9.69 22.50 -5.80
N PHE A 225 10.52 22.52 -4.77
CA PHE A 225 10.21 23.14 -3.49
C PHE A 225 11.12 24.37 -3.32
N TYR A 226 10.55 25.45 -2.81
CA TYR A 226 11.25 26.72 -2.65
C TYR A 226 11.07 27.29 -1.26
N LEU A 227 12.15 27.83 -0.71
CA LEU A 227 12.14 28.73 0.44
C LEU A 227 12.30 30.16 -0.06
N VAL A 228 11.50 31.09 0.47
CA VAL A 228 11.70 32.52 0.26
C VAL A 228 12.26 33.09 1.55
N ARG A 229 13.46 33.66 1.51
CA ARG A 229 14.20 34.12 2.69
C ARG A 229 14.37 35.62 2.74
N ASP A 230 14.43 36.18 3.94
CA ASP A 230 14.85 37.54 4.20
C ASP A 230 16.33 37.56 4.55
N LEU A 231 17.18 37.85 3.57
CA LEU A 231 18.62 37.93 3.74
C LEU A 231 19.07 39.18 4.51
N ALA A 232 18.15 40.08 4.88
CA ALA A 232 18.48 41.22 5.70
C ALA A 232 18.52 40.90 7.21
N THR A 233 18.26 39.65 7.58
CA THR A 233 18.33 39.16 8.97
C THR A 233 19.50 38.18 9.15
N PRO A 234 20.17 38.14 10.31
CA PRO A 234 21.30 37.22 10.56
C PRO A 234 20.95 35.75 10.35
N ASN A 235 19.73 35.34 10.74
CA ASN A 235 19.26 33.96 10.61
C ASN A 235 18.59 33.65 9.26
N LYS A 236 18.61 34.60 8.31
CA LYS A 236 17.98 34.46 6.99
C LYS A 236 16.54 33.94 7.08
N ALA A 237 15.71 34.65 7.85
CA ALA A 237 14.36 34.23 8.21
C ALA A 237 13.50 33.84 7.01
N ILE A 238 12.63 32.84 7.17
CA ILE A 238 11.71 32.39 6.12
C ILE A 238 10.54 33.38 6.00
N ILE A 239 10.46 34.03 4.85
CA ILE A 239 9.32 34.86 4.44
C ILE A 239 8.13 33.97 4.07
N GLY A 240 8.40 32.86 3.37
CA GLY A 240 7.38 31.99 2.83
C GLY A 240 7.95 30.73 2.20
N ILE A 241 7.06 29.82 1.85
CA ILE A 241 7.39 28.61 1.09
C ILE A 241 6.52 28.50 -0.14
N ALA A 242 7.05 27.86 -1.17
CA ALA A 242 6.30 27.49 -2.36
C ALA A 242 6.65 26.10 -2.86
N ALA A 243 5.75 25.51 -3.64
CA ALA A 243 6.01 24.30 -4.39
C ALA A 243 5.32 24.31 -5.74
N LEU A 244 6.06 23.94 -6.77
CA LEU A 244 5.53 23.61 -8.09
C LEU A 244 5.44 22.09 -8.20
N GLY A 245 4.27 21.59 -8.58
CA GLY A 245 4.02 20.18 -8.88
C GLY A 245 3.45 20.00 -10.30
N ASN A 246 3.25 18.75 -10.70
CA ASN A 246 2.61 18.42 -11.98
C ASN A 246 1.23 19.11 -12.13
N ALA A 247 0.96 19.67 -13.30
CA ALA A 247 -0.36 20.19 -13.62
C ALA A 247 -1.40 19.05 -13.76
N PRO A 248 -2.63 19.21 -13.25
CA PRO A 248 -3.68 18.21 -13.42
C PRO A 248 -4.03 18.03 -14.90
N MET A 249 -4.22 16.77 -15.35
CA MET A 249 -4.59 16.49 -16.75
C MET A 249 -5.96 17.07 -17.14
N GLN A 250 -6.89 17.14 -16.19
CA GLN A 250 -8.24 17.66 -16.41
C GLN A 250 -8.50 18.83 -15.47
N LEU A 251 -8.64 20.03 -16.03
CA LEU A 251 -8.99 21.23 -15.29
C LEU A 251 -9.88 22.13 -16.14
N THR A 252 -11.19 21.99 -15.98
CA THR A 252 -12.18 22.58 -16.89
C THR A 252 -11.96 24.07 -17.19
N PRO A 253 -11.71 24.97 -16.21
CA PRO A 253 -11.49 26.39 -16.52
C PRO A 253 -10.28 26.65 -17.44
N ARG A 254 -9.17 25.96 -17.18
CA ARG A 254 -7.96 26.03 -18.02
C ARG A 254 -8.20 25.40 -19.39
N ASP A 255 -8.83 24.24 -19.42
CA ASP A 255 -9.10 23.52 -20.67
C ASP A 255 -10.04 24.34 -21.57
N LYS A 256 -11.02 25.06 -21.00
CA LYS A 256 -11.83 26.02 -21.75
C LYS A 256 -10.98 27.14 -22.34
N ARG A 257 -10.10 27.74 -21.53
CA ARG A 257 -9.18 28.81 -21.99
C ARG A 257 -8.28 28.37 -23.14
N LEU A 258 -7.89 27.09 -23.16
CA LEU A 258 -7.01 26.49 -24.17
C LEU A 258 -7.75 25.79 -25.31
N LEU A 259 -9.08 25.90 -25.41
CA LEU A 259 -9.90 25.20 -26.43
C LEU A 259 -9.72 23.67 -26.41
N TRP A 260 -9.39 23.14 -25.25
CA TRP A 260 -9.07 21.74 -24.97
C TRP A 260 -10.33 20.90 -24.71
N SER A 261 -11.40 21.21 -25.44
CA SER A 261 -12.69 20.53 -25.46
C SER A 261 -13.35 20.74 -26.82
N VAL A 262 -13.95 19.69 -27.38
CA VAL A 262 -14.68 19.77 -28.66
C VAL A 262 -15.79 20.81 -28.59
N GLU A 263 -16.53 20.83 -27.48
CA GLU A 263 -17.62 21.79 -27.28
C GLU A 263 -17.09 23.22 -27.19
N GLU A 264 -15.98 23.44 -26.48
CA GLU A 264 -15.41 24.79 -26.38
C GLU A 264 -14.85 25.26 -27.74
N LEU A 265 -14.23 24.39 -28.53
CA LEU A 265 -13.79 24.70 -29.89
C LEU A 265 -14.98 25.10 -30.77
N ARG A 266 -16.09 24.34 -30.70
CA ARG A 266 -17.32 24.67 -31.42
C ARG A 266 -17.88 26.03 -31.00
N GLN A 267 -18.00 26.28 -29.70
CA GLN A 267 -18.48 27.55 -29.15
C GLN A 267 -17.54 28.71 -29.47
N PHE A 268 -16.23 28.48 -29.56
CA PHE A 268 -15.27 29.48 -30.01
C PHE A 268 -15.51 29.88 -31.47
N ILE A 269 -15.67 28.92 -32.38
CA ILE A 269 -15.96 29.20 -33.80
C ILE A 269 -17.24 30.00 -33.94
N LEU A 270 -18.33 29.56 -33.30
CA LEU A 270 -19.63 30.25 -33.35
C LEU A 270 -19.55 31.68 -32.81
N ARG A 271 -18.84 31.91 -31.70
CA ARG A 271 -18.64 33.26 -31.14
C ARG A 271 -17.84 34.17 -32.07
N GLN A 272 -16.80 33.67 -32.73
CA GLN A 272 -16.01 34.46 -33.67
C GLN A 272 -16.79 34.80 -34.95
N GLU A 273 -17.55 33.84 -35.49
CA GLU A 273 -18.42 34.08 -36.64
C GLU A 273 -19.51 35.12 -36.31
N GLN A 274 -20.10 35.05 -35.12
CA GLN A 274 -21.06 36.05 -34.65
C GLN A 274 -20.41 37.42 -34.45
N ALA A 275 -19.24 37.48 -33.80
CA ALA A 275 -18.49 38.71 -33.61
C ALA A 275 -18.09 39.37 -34.94
N ALA A 276 -17.72 38.56 -35.94
CA ALA A 276 -17.45 39.05 -37.29
C ALA A 276 -18.69 39.65 -37.96
N LYS A 277 -19.84 38.98 -37.86
CA LYS A 277 -21.12 39.49 -38.39
C LYS A 277 -21.53 40.79 -37.71
N GLU A 278 -21.41 40.87 -36.39
CA GLU A 278 -21.72 42.08 -35.62
C GLU A 278 -20.78 43.23 -35.93
N ALA A 279 -19.46 42.97 -35.97
CA ALA A 279 -18.47 43.97 -36.34
C ALA A 279 -18.69 44.48 -37.77
N ALA A 280 -19.03 43.60 -38.72
CA ALA A 280 -19.26 43.97 -40.12
C ALA A 280 -20.43 44.96 -40.30
N LYS A 281 -21.41 44.99 -39.38
CA LYS A 281 -22.51 45.97 -39.42
C LYS A 281 -22.04 47.40 -39.18
N PHE A 282 -20.98 47.59 -38.39
CA PHE A 282 -20.46 48.91 -38.00
C PHE A 282 -19.14 49.25 -38.69
N ASN A 283 -18.30 48.26 -38.97
CA ASN A 283 -17.02 48.37 -39.64
C ASN A 283 -16.74 47.09 -40.46
N PRO A 284 -17.05 47.10 -41.77
CA PRO A 284 -16.85 45.95 -42.65
C PRO A 284 -15.42 45.40 -42.63
N ALA A 285 -14.39 46.27 -42.60
CA ALA A 285 -13.00 45.87 -42.57
C ALA A 285 -12.65 45.08 -41.30
N LYS A 286 -13.18 45.50 -40.15
CA LYS A 286 -13.03 44.76 -38.88
C LYS A 286 -13.71 43.39 -38.92
N GLY A 287 -14.87 43.29 -39.56
CA GLY A 287 -15.56 42.01 -39.75
C GLY A 287 -14.84 41.06 -40.73
N VAL A 288 -14.14 41.59 -41.73
CA VAL A 288 -13.25 40.79 -42.61
C VAL A 288 -12.02 40.32 -41.82
N GLN A 289 -11.40 41.21 -41.04
CA GLN A 289 -10.23 40.86 -40.22
C GLN A 289 -10.53 39.72 -39.23
N ILE A 290 -11.65 39.79 -38.49
CA ILE A 290 -12.03 38.73 -37.55
C ILE A 290 -12.23 37.37 -38.26
N ARG A 291 -12.81 37.38 -39.47
CA ARG A 291 -12.95 36.15 -40.28
C ARG A 291 -11.59 35.63 -40.70
N GLN A 292 -10.70 36.48 -41.21
CA GLN A 292 -9.35 36.10 -41.60
C GLN A 292 -8.57 35.49 -40.42
N ASP A 293 -8.68 36.09 -39.23
CA ASP A 293 -8.02 35.61 -38.02
C ASP A 293 -8.55 34.26 -37.55
N LEU A 294 -9.87 34.04 -37.65
CA LEU A 294 -10.49 32.75 -37.38
C LEU A 294 -9.98 31.68 -38.36
N GLU A 295 -10.02 31.97 -39.66
CA GLU A 295 -9.57 31.05 -40.71
C GLU A 295 -8.09 30.69 -40.54
N ASN A 296 -7.22 31.67 -40.31
CA ASN A 296 -5.80 31.45 -40.02
C ASN A 296 -5.58 30.56 -38.78
N ARG A 297 -6.40 30.72 -37.74
CA ARG A 297 -6.33 29.86 -36.54
C ARG A 297 -6.81 28.44 -36.84
N LEU A 298 -7.88 28.26 -37.60
CA LEU A 298 -8.36 26.94 -37.99
C LEU A 298 -7.33 26.18 -38.83
N ILE A 299 -6.60 26.86 -39.70
CA ILE A 299 -5.46 26.30 -40.45
C ILE A 299 -4.38 25.79 -39.48
N ARG A 300 -3.92 26.63 -38.54
CA ARG A 300 -2.91 26.23 -37.55
C ARG A 300 -3.39 25.07 -36.67
N LEU A 301 -4.66 25.07 -36.25
CA LEU A 301 -5.24 23.98 -35.47
C LEU A 301 -5.31 22.67 -36.24
N ALA A 302 -5.67 22.71 -37.53
CA ALA A 302 -5.67 21.52 -38.40
C ALA A 302 -4.26 20.93 -38.53
N MET A 303 -3.26 21.78 -38.79
CA MET A 303 -1.85 21.37 -38.83
C MET A 303 -1.40 20.79 -37.48
N ALA A 304 -1.78 21.44 -36.38
CA ALA A 304 -1.48 20.97 -35.03
C ALA A 304 -2.11 19.60 -34.75
N MET A 305 -3.39 19.40 -35.09
CA MET A 305 -4.12 18.13 -34.92
C MET A 305 -3.45 16.99 -35.69
N GLU A 306 -3.09 17.21 -36.95
CA GLU A 306 -2.41 16.21 -37.76
C GLU A 306 -1.02 15.88 -37.20
N ARG A 307 -0.27 16.91 -36.79
CA ARG A 307 1.06 16.75 -36.22
C ARG A 307 1.05 15.94 -34.93
N VAL A 308 0.15 16.23 -33.99
CA VAL A 308 0.08 15.47 -32.73
C VAL A 308 -0.41 14.04 -32.91
N ILE A 309 -1.27 13.77 -33.90
CA ILE A 309 -1.66 12.40 -34.24
C ILE A 309 -0.48 11.63 -34.83
N THR A 310 0.31 12.29 -35.67
CA THR A 310 1.55 11.71 -36.23
C THR A 310 2.56 11.40 -35.13
N GLN A 311 2.85 12.35 -34.25
CA GLN A 311 3.72 12.13 -33.09
C GLN A 311 3.20 11.02 -32.17
N ALA A 312 1.89 10.88 -32.01
CA ALA A 312 1.30 9.81 -31.21
C ALA A 312 1.49 8.42 -31.84
N ILE A 313 1.54 8.33 -33.17
CA ILE A 313 1.81 7.09 -33.91
C ILE A 313 3.31 6.77 -33.83
N ASP A 314 4.17 7.74 -34.10
CA ASP A 314 5.64 7.59 -34.06
C ASP A 314 6.17 7.24 -32.65
N GLY A 315 5.44 7.65 -31.62
CA GLY A 315 5.74 7.36 -30.22
C GLY A 315 5.39 5.94 -29.76
N ILE A 316 4.91 5.07 -30.66
CA ILE A 316 4.46 3.71 -30.35
C ILE A 316 5.34 2.69 -31.07
N ARG A 317 5.90 1.74 -30.32
CA ARG A 317 6.50 0.55 -30.94
C ARG A 317 5.42 -0.28 -31.64
N LEU A 318 5.69 -0.75 -32.86
CA LEU A 318 4.72 -1.51 -33.64
C LEU A 318 4.80 -3.04 -33.43
N ASP A 319 5.98 -3.56 -33.08
CA ASP A 319 6.22 -5.00 -32.90
C ASP A 319 5.17 -5.68 -32.01
N GLY A 320 4.60 -6.77 -32.52
CA GLY A 320 3.55 -7.55 -31.86
C GLY A 320 2.16 -6.89 -31.88
N LEU A 321 2.01 -5.73 -32.53
CA LEU A 321 0.71 -5.10 -32.83
C LEU A 321 0.40 -5.16 -34.33
N LEU A 322 1.36 -4.74 -35.16
CA LEU A 322 1.32 -4.76 -36.62
C LEU A 322 2.65 -5.34 -37.10
N ASP A 323 2.61 -6.52 -37.73
CA ASP A 323 3.81 -7.30 -38.07
C ASP A 323 3.99 -7.50 -39.59
N ASP A 324 2.95 -7.25 -40.40
CA ASP A 324 3.01 -7.34 -41.88
C ASP A 324 3.30 -5.95 -42.49
N ALA A 325 4.14 -5.90 -43.53
CA ALA A 325 4.40 -4.69 -44.31
C ALA A 325 3.12 -4.01 -44.84
N LYS A 326 2.08 -4.78 -45.20
CA LYS A 326 0.77 -4.24 -45.59
C LYS A 326 0.05 -3.55 -44.43
N GLU A 327 0.17 -4.08 -43.22
CA GLU A 327 -0.42 -3.50 -42.01
C GLU A 327 0.31 -2.21 -41.61
N VAL A 328 1.63 -2.18 -41.75
CA VAL A 328 2.45 -0.98 -41.52
C VAL A 328 2.15 0.10 -42.57
N ALA A 329 1.96 -0.27 -43.84
CA ALA A 329 1.61 0.68 -44.89
C ALA A 329 0.25 1.36 -44.64
N ALA A 330 -0.67 0.68 -43.97
CA ALA A 330 -1.97 1.24 -43.60
C ALA A 330 -1.92 2.25 -42.44
N LEU A 331 -0.75 2.58 -41.90
CA LEU A 331 -0.60 3.73 -40.98
C LEU A 331 -0.88 5.07 -41.67
N ASP A 332 -0.61 5.16 -42.98
CA ASP A 332 -0.83 6.39 -43.76
C ASP A 332 -2.28 6.53 -44.23
N ASP A 333 -2.90 5.41 -44.60
CA ASP A 333 -4.34 5.31 -44.96
C ASP A 333 -5.04 4.19 -44.16
N PRO A 334 -5.56 4.50 -42.95
CA PRO A 334 -6.05 3.46 -42.03
C PRO A 334 -7.42 2.89 -42.38
N THR A 335 -7.57 1.57 -42.28
CA THR A 335 -8.83 0.84 -42.47
C THR A 335 -9.53 0.51 -41.14
N ASP A 336 -10.83 0.24 -41.16
CA ASP A 336 -11.56 -0.19 -39.95
C ASP A 336 -11.08 -1.55 -39.44
N GLU A 337 -10.60 -2.41 -40.34
CA GLU A 337 -10.05 -3.73 -40.03
C GLU A 337 -8.87 -3.62 -39.06
N ILE A 338 -7.88 -2.78 -39.37
CA ILE A 338 -6.69 -2.58 -38.53
C ILE A 338 -7.05 -1.90 -37.21
N ILE A 339 -7.95 -0.91 -37.24
CA ILE A 339 -8.42 -0.24 -36.01
C ILE A 339 -9.11 -1.26 -35.07
N ASN A 340 -9.95 -2.14 -35.62
CA ASN A 340 -10.64 -3.17 -34.84
C ASN A 340 -9.69 -4.27 -34.34
N LYS A 341 -8.71 -4.68 -35.16
CA LYS A 341 -7.63 -5.58 -34.74
C LYS A 341 -6.89 -5.03 -33.51
N LEU A 342 -6.47 -3.76 -33.56
CA LEU A 342 -5.77 -3.12 -32.44
C LEU A 342 -6.65 -3.01 -31.18
N ARG A 343 -7.96 -2.74 -31.33
CA ARG A 343 -8.91 -2.75 -30.20
C ARG A 343 -9.03 -4.15 -29.57
N ALA A 344 -9.07 -5.20 -30.38
CA ALA A 344 -9.11 -6.58 -29.90
C ALA A 344 -7.83 -6.95 -29.13
N ILE A 345 -6.65 -6.54 -29.62
CA ILE A 345 -5.38 -6.75 -28.90
C ILE A 345 -5.38 -6.02 -27.55
N ALA A 346 -5.91 -4.79 -27.52
CA ALA A 346 -6.03 -4.03 -26.27
C ALA A 346 -6.92 -4.77 -25.26
N GLU A 347 -8.09 -5.24 -25.68
CA GLU A 347 -9.02 -5.98 -24.83
C GLU A 347 -8.44 -7.31 -24.33
N GLN A 348 -7.78 -8.07 -25.22
CA GLN A 348 -7.09 -9.30 -24.86
C GLN A 348 -6.02 -9.06 -23.77
N SER A 349 -5.20 -8.03 -23.94
CA SER A 349 -4.13 -7.69 -22.98
C SER A 349 -4.71 -7.26 -21.62
N ALA A 350 -5.80 -6.49 -21.62
CA ALA A 350 -6.49 -6.09 -20.39
C ALA A 350 -7.11 -7.30 -19.65
N ASN A 351 -7.71 -8.23 -20.40
CA ASN A 351 -8.29 -9.46 -19.84
C ASN A 351 -7.22 -10.39 -19.29
N GLN A 352 -6.12 -10.59 -20.00
CA GLN A 352 -5.00 -11.41 -19.53
C GLN A 352 -4.43 -10.85 -18.23
N ARG A 353 -4.18 -9.54 -18.18
CA ARG A 353 -3.71 -8.87 -16.97
C ARG A 353 -4.63 -9.06 -15.77
N ARG A 354 -5.95 -9.01 -15.98
CA ARG A 354 -6.94 -9.27 -14.93
C ARG A 354 -6.89 -10.72 -14.46
N LEU A 355 -6.66 -11.68 -15.36
CA LEU A 355 -6.50 -13.09 -15.03
C LEU A 355 -5.21 -13.32 -14.22
N ASP A 356 -4.09 -12.76 -14.64
CA ASP A 356 -2.80 -12.85 -13.94
C ASP A 356 -2.92 -12.36 -12.49
N LEU A 357 -3.59 -11.21 -12.30
CA LEU A 357 -3.87 -10.66 -10.96
C LEU A 357 -4.77 -11.57 -10.11
N LYS A 358 -5.80 -12.18 -10.70
CA LYS A 358 -6.68 -13.14 -10.00
C LYS A 358 -5.94 -14.43 -9.64
N GLN A 359 -4.93 -14.81 -10.40
CA GLN A 359 -4.11 -16.00 -10.17
C GLN A 359 -2.94 -15.76 -9.22
N GLY A 360 -2.75 -14.52 -8.73
CA GLY A 360 -1.62 -14.16 -7.87
C GLY A 360 -0.29 -14.04 -8.62
N ASN A 361 -0.31 -14.01 -9.96
CA ASN A 361 0.89 -13.77 -10.75
C ASN A 361 1.25 -12.28 -10.68
N HIS A 362 2.34 -11.97 -9.97
CA HIS A 362 2.81 -10.61 -9.72
C HIS A 362 4.09 -10.28 -10.49
N GLU A 363 4.53 -11.11 -11.44
CA GLU A 363 5.77 -10.89 -12.20
C GLU A 363 5.77 -9.53 -12.91
N GLU A 364 4.68 -9.23 -13.64
CA GLU A 364 4.51 -7.94 -14.31
C GLU A 364 4.59 -6.76 -13.33
N ILE A 365 3.98 -6.90 -12.14
CA ILE A 365 3.98 -5.85 -11.11
C ILE A 365 5.39 -5.59 -10.61
N THR A 366 6.15 -6.65 -10.34
CA THR A 366 7.53 -6.57 -9.85
C THR A 366 8.42 -5.90 -10.88
N LEU A 367 8.31 -6.30 -12.15
CA LEU A 367 9.05 -5.67 -13.25
C LEU A 367 8.73 -4.17 -13.36
N LEU A 368 7.45 -3.80 -13.36
CA LEU A 368 7.00 -2.41 -13.48
C LEU A 368 7.46 -1.54 -12.30
N LYS A 369 7.48 -2.08 -11.08
CA LYS A 369 7.97 -1.37 -9.89
C LYS A 369 9.48 -1.17 -9.93
N GLN A 370 10.23 -2.23 -10.23
CA GLN A 370 11.69 -2.19 -10.28
C GLN A 370 12.17 -1.19 -11.33
N ALA A 371 11.62 -1.27 -12.54
CA ALA A 371 12.01 -0.37 -13.60
C ALA A 371 11.62 1.09 -13.36
N PHE A 372 10.47 1.34 -12.72
CA PHE A 372 10.10 2.70 -12.30
C PHE A 372 11.06 3.24 -11.24
N GLN A 373 11.49 2.40 -10.31
CA GLN A 373 12.48 2.76 -9.29
C GLN A 373 13.83 3.10 -9.94
N ASP A 374 14.34 2.23 -10.82
CA ASP A 374 15.59 2.45 -11.54
C ASP A 374 15.56 3.73 -12.39
N ALA A 375 14.46 3.98 -13.11
CA ALA A 375 14.28 5.22 -13.86
C ALA A 375 14.24 6.47 -12.97
N THR A 376 13.65 6.38 -11.78
CA THR A 376 13.54 7.50 -10.83
C THR A 376 14.88 7.80 -10.14
N GLU A 377 15.68 6.77 -9.90
CA GLU A 377 17.04 6.86 -9.34
C GLU A 377 18.09 7.21 -10.40
N GLY A 378 17.69 7.42 -11.66
CA GLY A 378 18.57 7.82 -12.77
C GLY A 378 19.38 6.67 -13.39
N ARG A 379 19.13 5.41 -12.98
CA ARG A 379 19.77 4.19 -13.49
C ARG A 379 19.11 3.71 -14.79
N LEU A 380 19.10 4.58 -15.79
CA LEU A 380 18.38 4.37 -17.05
C LEU A 380 18.90 3.17 -17.84
N GLU A 381 20.18 2.83 -17.67
CA GLU A 381 20.86 1.68 -18.26
C GLU A 381 20.36 0.33 -17.75
N LYS A 382 19.79 0.29 -16.53
CA LYS A 382 19.20 -0.92 -15.93
C LYS A 382 17.76 -1.16 -16.39
N VAL A 383 17.15 -0.19 -17.07
CA VAL A 383 15.76 -0.28 -17.50
C VAL A 383 15.68 -0.89 -18.89
N ASP A 384 15.16 -2.11 -18.96
CA ASP A 384 14.80 -2.75 -20.23
C ASP A 384 13.46 -2.19 -20.76
N TRP A 385 13.55 -1.08 -21.50
CA TRP A 385 12.39 -0.42 -22.10
C TRP A 385 11.61 -1.31 -23.06
N ARG A 386 12.28 -2.24 -23.74
CA ARG A 386 11.63 -3.18 -24.66
C ARG A 386 10.78 -4.17 -23.90
N ARG A 387 11.34 -4.81 -22.87
CA ARG A 387 10.60 -5.74 -22.00
C ARG A 387 9.46 -5.05 -21.27
N LEU A 388 9.64 -3.79 -20.85
CA LEU A 388 8.53 -2.99 -20.29
C LEU A 388 7.42 -2.75 -21.31
N SER A 389 7.77 -2.49 -22.55
CA SER A 389 6.82 -2.24 -23.63
C SER A 389 6.01 -3.48 -24.02
N ASP A 390 6.51 -4.68 -23.70
CA ASP A 390 5.83 -5.97 -23.91
C ASP A 390 4.91 -6.39 -22.75
N THR A 391 4.90 -5.66 -21.63
CA THR A 391 3.99 -6.01 -20.54
C THR A 391 2.53 -5.84 -20.95
N GLN A 392 1.62 -6.60 -20.32
CA GLN A 392 0.18 -6.53 -20.63
C GLN A 392 -0.38 -5.10 -20.49
N LEU A 393 0.09 -4.33 -19.49
CA LEU A 393 -0.25 -2.92 -19.33
C LEU A 393 0.14 -2.05 -20.53
N TYR A 394 1.39 -2.17 -20.99
CA TYR A 394 1.90 -1.31 -22.05
C TYR A 394 1.49 -1.78 -23.44
N ARG A 395 1.33 -3.09 -23.66
CA ARG A 395 0.71 -3.66 -24.86
C ARG A 395 -0.73 -3.15 -25.03
N TYR A 396 -1.54 -3.19 -23.95
CA TYR A 396 -2.87 -2.58 -23.93
C TYR A 396 -2.84 -1.09 -24.31
N LYS A 397 -1.96 -0.30 -23.67
CA LYS A 397 -1.86 1.14 -23.92
C LYS A 397 -1.42 1.47 -25.34
N ARG A 398 -0.42 0.75 -25.87
CA ARG A 398 0.10 0.92 -27.24
C ARG A 398 -1.00 0.62 -28.24
N ALA A 399 -1.63 -0.56 -28.14
CA ALA A 399 -2.71 -0.97 -29.03
C ALA A 399 -3.89 0.03 -29.02
N ARG A 400 -4.35 0.42 -27.82
CA ARG A 400 -5.46 1.39 -27.68
C ARG A 400 -5.09 2.77 -28.23
N THR A 401 -3.89 3.26 -27.93
CA THR A 401 -3.46 4.60 -28.39
C THR A 401 -3.29 4.63 -29.91
N LEU A 402 -2.71 3.57 -30.50
CA LEU A 402 -2.55 3.44 -31.94
C LEU A 402 -3.91 3.37 -32.63
N ALA A 403 -4.84 2.56 -32.12
CA ALA A 403 -6.21 2.46 -32.66
C ALA A 403 -6.94 3.81 -32.65
N ASP A 404 -6.83 4.57 -31.55
CA ASP A 404 -7.43 5.90 -31.43
C ASP A 404 -6.77 6.91 -32.38
N ALA A 405 -5.44 6.87 -32.54
CA ALA A 405 -4.71 7.75 -33.45
C ALA A 405 -5.05 7.46 -34.93
N LEU A 406 -5.10 6.18 -35.32
CA LEU A 406 -5.48 5.76 -36.67
C LEU A 406 -6.94 6.07 -36.98
N PHE A 407 -7.84 5.93 -36.02
CA PHE A 407 -9.23 6.37 -36.17
C PHE A 407 -9.33 7.87 -36.46
N ALA A 408 -8.58 8.70 -35.73
CA ALA A 408 -8.55 10.14 -35.98
C ALA A 408 -7.95 10.47 -37.36
N ARG A 409 -6.81 9.87 -37.71
CA ARG A 409 -6.14 10.06 -39.01
C ARG A 409 -7.04 9.67 -40.18
N LYS A 410 -7.74 8.54 -40.10
CA LYS A 410 -8.73 8.11 -41.11
C LYS A 410 -9.76 9.21 -41.39
N LEU A 411 -10.38 9.79 -40.35
CA LEU A 411 -11.38 10.85 -40.54
C LEU A 411 -10.77 12.17 -41.03
N PHE A 412 -9.53 12.48 -40.64
CA PHE A 412 -8.82 13.66 -41.14
C PHE A 412 -8.49 13.54 -42.63
N ARG A 413 -8.16 12.34 -43.11
CA ARG A 413 -7.97 12.06 -44.55
C ARG A 413 -9.29 12.13 -45.31
N GLN A 414 -10.34 11.48 -44.82
CA GLN A 414 -11.67 11.51 -45.45
C GLN A 414 -12.25 12.92 -45.60
N THR A 415 -11.97 13.82 -44.65
CA THR A 415 -12.41 15.22 -44.72
C THR A 415 -11.38 16.15 -45.36
N SER A 416 -10.25 15.62 -45.84
CA SER A 416 -9.14 16.38 -46.43
C SER A 416 -8.67 17.55 -45.54
N LEU A 417 -8.48 17.27 -44.24
CA LEU A 417 -8.23 18.27 -43.20
C LEU A 417 -7.09 19.26 -43.53
N LEU A 418 -6.00 18.80 -44.15
CA LEU A 418 -4.88 19.68 -44.51
C LEU A 418 -5.14 20.54 -45.75
N GLN A 419 -5.98 20.06 -46.68
CA GLN A 419 -6.28 20.74 -47.93
C GLN A 419 -7.37 21.79 -47.74
N ASN A 420 -8.40 21.47 -46.92
CA ASN A 420 -9.52 22.35 -46.62
C ASN A 420 -9.77 22.51 -45.10
N PRO A 421 -8.79 23.02 -44.30
CA PRO A 421 -8.84 23.03 -42.83
C PRO A 421 -10.15 23.51 -42.23
N SER A 422 -10.60 24.68 -42.67
CA SER A 422 -11.73 25.37 -42.09
C SER A 422 -13.07 24.71 -42.40
N SER A 423 -13.22 24.14 -43.60
CA SER A 423 -14.40 23.35 -43.97
C SER A 423 -14.40 22.01 -43.26
N ALA A 424 -13.24 21.32 -43.26
CA ALA A 424 -13.07 20.01 -42.64
C ALA A 424 -13.34 20.02 -41.13
N ILE A 425 -12.81 21.01 -40.38
CA ILE A 425 -13.10 21.14 -38.95
C ILE A 425 -14.61 21.35 -38.70
N ARG A 426 -15.26 22.20 -39.50
CA ARG A 426 -16.72 22.43 -39.37
C ARG A 426 -17.52 21.16 -39.67
N GLN A 427 -17.14 20.41 -40.71
CA GLN A 427 -17.73 19.13 -41.07
C GLN A 427 -17.56 18.09 -39.95
N LEU A 428 -16.34 17.95 -39.40
CA LEU A 428 -16.04 17.03 -38.31
C LEU A 428 -16.84 17.36 -37.04
N LEU A 429 -17.09 18.64 -36.76
CA LEU A 429 -17.90 19.06 -35.62
C LEU A 429 -19.41 18.75 -35.76
N GLN A 430 -19.91 18.46 -36.97
CA GLN A 430 -21.32 18.17 -37.18
C GLN A 430 -21.68 16.74 -36.73
N ASN A 431 -20.80 15.76 -36.99
CA ASN A 431 -21.08 14.33 -36.77
C ASN A 431 -20.35 13.77 -35.53
N GLU A 432 -20.91 12.74 -34.90
CA GLU A 432 -20.37 12.15 -33.66
C GLU A 432 -18.96 11.56 -33.84
N SER A 433 -18.73 10.84 -34.94
CA SER A 433 -17.43 10.25 -35.28
C SER A 433 -16.35 11.33 -35.48
N GLY A 434 -16.69 12.43 -36.17
CA GLY A 434 -15.80 13.58 -36.36
C GLY A 434 -15.48 14.30 -35.05
N ARG A 435 -16.48 14.51 -34.18
CA ARG A 435 -16.26 15.05 -32.83
C ARG A 435 -15.33 14.17 -32.02
N ARG A 436 -15.45 12.84 -32.13
CA ARG A 436 -14.53 11.89 -31.50
C ARG A 436 -13.11 12.02 -32.04
N ALA A 437 -12.90 12.15 -33.36
CA ALA A 437 -11.58 12.35 -33.94
C ALA A 437 -10.90 13.64 -33.43
N ILE A 438 -11.64 14.75 -33.37
CA ILE A 438 -11.17 16.01 -32.78
C ILE A 438 -10.84 15.82 -31.29
N ALA A 439 -11.70 15.13 -30.53
CA ALA A 439 -11.45 14.85 -29.11
C ALA A 439 -10.14 14.08 -28.89
N LEU A 440 -9.84 13.11 -29.76
CA LEU A 440 -8.63 12.31 -29.70
C LEU A 440 -7.37 13.15 -30.02
N ALA A 441 -7.44 14.04 -31.01
CA ALA A 441 -6.36 14.98 -31.30
C ALA A 441 -6.13 15.96 -30.14
N ILE A 442 -7.19 16.52 -29.55
CA ILE A 442 -7.09 17.36 -28.35
C ILE A 442 -6.48 16.56 -27.18
N ALA A 443 -6.87 15.30 -26.99
CA ALA A 443 -6.29 14.45 -25.95
C ALA A 443 -4.81 14.14 -26.21
N ALA A 444 -4.37 14.05 -27.47
CA ALA A 444 -2.95 13.95 -27.84
C ALA A 444 -2.20 15.25 -27.51
N MET A 445 -2.74 16.43 -27.86
CA MET A 445 -2.17 17.74 -27.49
C MET A 445 -1.96 17.86 -25.98
N LYS A 446 -2.97 17.48 -25.18
CA LYS A 446 -2.87 17.48 -23.71
C LYS A 446 -1.74 16.59 -23.20
N ARG A 447 -1.65 15.36 -23.70
CA ARG A 447 -0.60 14.40 -23.31
C ARG A 447 0.79 14.90 -23.67
N GLU A 448 0.91 15.68 -24.73
CA GLU A 448 2.18 16.24 -25.15
C GLU A 448 2.63 17.41 -24.27
N ARG A 449 1.70 18.31 -23.90
CA ARG A 449 2.03 19.60 -23.28
C ARG A 449 1.86 19.67 -21.75
N VAL A 450 0.92 18.94 -21.16
CA VAL A 450 0.60 19.08 -19.71
C VAL A 450 1.78 18.67 -18.82
N GLY A 451 2.50 17.61 -19.18
CA GLY A 451 3.61 17.09 -18.37
C GLY A 451 4.94 17.82 -18.57
N THR A 452 5.03 18.75 -19.54
CA THR A 452 6.29 19.33 -20.04
C THR A 452 6.31 20.85 -20.00
N ASN A 453 5.19 21.49 -20.35
CA ASN A 453 5.10 22.94 -20.50
C ASN A 453 4.25 23.60 -19.39
N MET A 454 3.76 22.83 -18.42
CA MET A 454 2.85 23.32 -17.39
C MET A 454 3.25 22.81 -16.01
N MET A 455 3.14 23.69 -15.01
CA MET A 455 3.26 23.33 -13.60
C MET A 455 2.09 23.94 -12.82
N GLU A 456 1.73 23.31 -11.71
CA GLU A 456 0.76 23.84 -10.75
C GLU A 456 1.51 24.31 -9.51
N LEU A 457 1.24 25.53 -9.06
CA LEU A 457 1.65 26.03 -7.77
C LEU A 457 0.76 25.40 -6.69
N THR A 458 1.26 24.29 -6.13
CA THR A 458 0.54 23.42 -5.18
C THR A 458 0.64 23.90 -3.74
N VAL A 459 1.71 24.62 -3.41
CA VAL A 459 1.91 25.30 -2.13
C VAL A 459 2.38 26.70 -2.42
N CYS A 460 1.76 27.69 -1.80
CA CYS A 460 2.22 29.07 -1.86
C CYS A 460 1.65 29.85 -0.69
N GLY A 461 2.52 30.55 0.04
CA GLY A 461 2.09 31.43 1.11
C GLY A 461 3.26 31.90 1.95
N ALA A 462 3.00 32.94 2.73
CA ALA A 462 3.96 33.49 3.67
C ALA A 462 3.83 32.84 5.04
N ILE A 463 4.95 32.84 5.77
CA ILE A 463 5.01 32.49 7.17
C ILE A 463 4.86 33.78 7.99
N PRO A 464 4.09 33.78 9.10
CA PRO A 464 4.06 34.91 10.03
C PRO A 464 5.49 35.28 10.50
N PRO A 465 5.79 36.59 10.68
CA PRO A 465 4.88 37.74 10.60
C PRO A 465 4.72 38.32 9.17
N TYR A 466 5.43 37.82 8.16
CA TYR A 466 5.38 38.35 6.79
C TYR A 466 4.00 38.21 6.13
N THR A 467 3.15 37.32 6.64
CA THR A 467 1.73 37.22 6.25
C THR A 467 0.99 38.55 6.40
N TYR A 468 1.27 39.34 7.44
CA TYR A 468 0.65 40.65 7.67
C TYR A 468 1.12 41.72 6.66
N LEU A 469 2.32 41.51 6.10
CA LEU A 469 3.00 42.39 5.15
C LEU A 469 2.70 42.04 3.69
N LEU A 470 1.72 41.17 3.41
CA LEU A 470 1.41 40.66 2.06
C LEU A 470 2.54 39.78 1.48
N GLY A 471 3.33 39.11 2.31
CA GLY A 471 4.39 38.20 1.85
C GLY A 471 3.89 37.09 0.93
N GLY A 472 2.65 36.63 1.08
CA GLY A 472 2.06 35.64 0.17
C GLY A 472 1.99 36.11 -1.29
N LYS A 473 1.84 37.43 -1.51
CA LYS A 473 1.91 38.03 -2.86
C LYS A 473 3.33 37.99 -3.41
N LEU A 474 4.32 38.33 -2.59
CA LEU A 474 5.73 38.23 -2.95
C LEU A 474 6.08 36.81 -3.39
N VAL A 475 5.76 35.81 -2.56
CA VAL A 475 6.00 34.40 -2.87
C VAL A 475 5.35 34.02 -4.21
N SER A 476 4.09 34.41 -4.42
CA SER A 476 3.37 34.14 -5.68
C SER A 476 4.04 34.81 -6.89
N MET A 477 4.53 36.03 -6.74
CA MET A 477 5.23 36.77 -7.81
C MET A 477 6.59 36.14 -8.14
N LEU A 478 7.34 35.72 -7.12
CA LEU A 478 8.64 35.05 -7.31
C LEU A 478 8.49 33.70 -8.01
N MET A 479 7.35 33.01 -7.85
CA MET A 479 7.05 31.78 -8.61
C MET A 479 6.89 32.00 -10.11
N LEU A 480 6.70 33.24 -10.56
CA LEU A 480 6.61 33.60 -11.98
C LEU A 480 7.93 34.17 -12.52
N SER A 481 9.02 34.08 -11.75
CA SER A 481 10.30 34.71 -12.08
C SER A 481 11.17 33.89 -13.05
N PRO A 482 12.13 34.52 -13.75
CA PRO A 482 13.06 33.81 -14.62
C PRO A 482 13.93 32.77 -13.89
N GLU A 483 14.25 32.96 -12.60
CA GLU A 483 15.03 31.98 -11.82
C GLU A 483 14.28 30.65 -11.66
N VAL A 484 12.97 30.68 -11.42
CA VAL A 484 12.14 29.47 -11.35
C VAL A 484 12.11 28.70 -12.68
N TRP A 485 12.13 29.43 -13.80
CA TRP A 485 12.24 28.80 -15.12
C TRP A 485 13.61 28.18 -15.35
N ALA A 486 14.69 28.89 -15.00
CA ALA A 486 16.05 28.37 -15.12
C ALA A 486 16.19 27.08 -14.29
N ASP A 487 15.76 27.11 -13.03
CA ASP A 487 15.75 25.95 -12.15
C ASP A 487 14.92 24.78 -12.73
N TYR A 488 13.77 25.07 -13.36
CA TYR A 488 12.94 24.05 -14.02
C TYR A 488 13.65 23.39 -15.19
N ARG A 489 14.26 24.22 -16.05
CA ARG A 489 14.97 23.75 -17.25
C ARG A 489 16.20 22.93 -16.86
N ASP A 490 16.98 23.41 -15.90
CA ASP A 490 18.18 22.73 -15.41
C ASP A 490 17.84 21.35 -14.81
N ARG A 491 16.73 21.28 -14.06
CA ARG A 491 16.30 20.03 -13.43
C ARG A 491 15.70 19.00 -14.40
N TYR A 492 15.04 19.44 -15.47
CA TYR A 492 14.18 18.54 -16.29
C TYR A 492 14.56 18.40 -17.77
N SER A 493 15.47 19.22 -18.32
CA SER A 493 15.82 19.20 -19.75
C SER A 493 16.41 17.88 -20.25
N GLY A 494 17.02 17.07 -19.39
CA GLY A 494 17.55 15.74 -19.72
C GLY A 494 16.72 14.56 -19.16
N GLN A 495 15.58 14.80 -18.53
CA GLN A 495 14.85 13.74 -17.83
C GLN A 495 14.04 12.87 -18.79
N VAL A 496 14.23 11.55 -18.71
CA VAL A 496 13.47 10.57 -19.49
C VAL A 496 12.01 10.50 -19.02
N SER A 497 11.08 10.52 -19.97
CA SER A 497 9.65 10.33 -19.74
C SER A 497 9.34 8.84 -19.65
N TYR A 498 9.21 8.31 -18.43
CA TYR A 498 9.01 6.87 -18.18
C TYR A 498 7.85 6.25 -18.99
N ILE A 499 6.68 6.91 -19.02
CA ILE A 499 5.51 6.38 -19.75
C ILE A 499 5.74 6.43 -21.25
N ALA A 500 6.25 7.54 -21.80
CA ALA A 500 6.52 7.64 -23.23
C ALA A 500 7.59 6.64 -23.67
N SER A 501 8.60 6.41 -22.83
CA SER A 501 9.69 5.48 -23.10
C SER A 501 9.21 4.03 -23.12
N ALA A 502 8.35 3.64 -22.18
CA ALA A 502 7.73 2.31 -22.18
C ALA A 502 6.71 2.12 -23.33
N MET A 503 6.08 3.20 -23.83
CA MET A 503 5.24 3.12 -25.04
C MET A 503 6.06 2.92 -26.31
N LYS A 504 7.22 3.59 -26.42
CA LYS A 504 8.13 3.53 -27.57
C LYS A 504 9.09 2.33 -27.53
N GLY A 505 9.31 1.75 -26.34
CA GLY A 505 10.29 0.68 -26.15
C GLY A 505 11.75 1.17 -26.09
N GLU A 506 11.97 2.47 -25.94
CA GLU A 506 13.29 3.12 -25.86
C GLU A 506 13.19 4.45 -25.08
N PRO A 507 14.30 5.00 -24.55
CA PRO A 507 14.27 6.27 -23.81
C PRO A 507 13.74 7.44 -24.65
N VAL A 508 12.76 8.18 -24.10
CA VAL A 508 12.18 9.39 -24.70
C VAL A 508 12.39 10.58 -23.76
N VAL A 509 13.16 11.58 -24.21
CA VAL A 509 13.35 12.86 -23.52
C VAL A 509 12.45 13.91 -24.17
N ARG A 510 11.83 14.76 -23.36
CA ARG A 510 10.96 15.85 -23.83
C ARG A 510 11.52 17.22 -23.44
N PRO A 511 11.29 18.28 -24.23
CA PRO A 511 11.68 19.64 -23.87
C PRO A 511 11.11 20.07 -22.51
N ALA A 512 11.85 20.91 -21.79
CA ALA A 512 11.51 21.40 -20.46
C ALA A 512 11.27 22.92 -20.45
N ASP A 513 10.44 23.40 -21.38
CA ASP A 513 10.13 24.82 -21.51
C ASP A 513 8.81 25.17 -20.83
N LEU A 514 8.85 25.88 -19.71
CA LEU A 514 7.63 26.22 -18.95
C LEU A 514 6.84 27.32 -19.68
N ALA A 515 5.58 27.05 -20.05
CA ALA A 515 4.69 28.00 -20.72
C ALA A 515 3.61 28.58 -19.79
N PHE A 516 3.24 27.83 -18.75
CA PHE A 516 2.12 28.14 -17.88
C PHE A 516 2.33 27.67 -16.45
N ILE A 517 1.94 28.52 -15.49
CA ILE A 517 1.82 28.16 -14.07
C ILE A 517 0.37 28.37 -13.63
N GLY A 518 -0.28 27.28 -13.21
CA GLY A 518 -1.63 27.29 -12.65
C GLY A 518 -1.60 27.34 -11.12
N THR A 519 -2.69 27.79 -10.50
CA THR A 519 -2.94 27.51 -9.08
C THR A 519 -4.43 27.44 -8.78
N THR A 520 -4.77 26.63 -7.78
CA THR A 520 -6.12 26.51 -7.25
C THR A 520 -6.18 27.16 -5.87
N SER A 521 -7.02 28.19 -5.71
CA SER A 521 -7.17 28.86 -4.41
C SER A 521 -7.84 27.95 -3.38
N LEU A 522 -7.54 28.16 -2.10
CA LEU A 522 -8.29 27.51 -1.02
C LEU A 522 -9.72 28.08 -0.88
N TYR A 523 -9.91 29.36 -1.20
CA TYR A 523 -11.18 30.07 -0.98
C TYR A 523 -11.81 30.55 -2.29
N ALA A 524 -13.14 30.38 -2.41
CA ALA A 524 -13.96 30.99 -3.49
C ALA A 524 -14.16 32.50 -3.33
N VAL A 525 -14.11 33.02 -2.10
CA VAL A 525 -14.40 34.43 -1.79
C VAL A 525 -13.21 35.06 -1.07
N GLY A 526 -12.84 36.28 -1.47
CA GLY A 526 -11.82 37.07 -0.80
C GLY A 526 -10.38 36.54 -0.90
N SER A 527 -10.04 35.80 -1.96
CA SER A 527 -8.67 35.34 -2.23
C SER A 527 -7.73 36.51 -2.58
N SER A 528 -7.17 37.19 -1.58
CA SER A 528 -6.35 38.40 -1.80
C SER A 528 -4.94 38.12 -2.32
N GLN A 529 -4.44 36.88 -2.15
CA GLN A 529 -3.07 36.49 -2.49
C GLN A 529 -2.81 36.55 -4.00
N TYR A 530 -3.69 35.98 -4.81
CA TYR A 530 -3.52 35.89 -6.27
C TYR A 530 -4.18 37.06 -7.02
N ASN A 531 -5.15 37.72 -6.38
CA ASN A 531 -5.88 38.81 -6.99
C ASN A 531 -4.99 40.04 -7.27
N ARG A 532 -5.14 40.59 -8.48
CA ARG A 532 -4.47 41.81 -8.96
C ARG A 532 -2.94 41.69 -9.02
N LEU A 533 -2.40 40.47 -9.08
CA LEU A 533 -0.97 40.29 -9.34
C LEU A 533 -0.67 40.62 -10.81
N ARG A 534 0.00 41.77 -11.00
CA ARG A 534 0.45 42.27 -12.30
C ARG A 534 1.89 42.75 -12.15
N ILE A 535 2.80 42.15 -12.89
CA ILE A 535 4.22 42.51 -12.94
C ILE A 535 4.45 43.20 -14.29
N PRO A 536 4.66 44.53 -14.31
CA PRO A 536 5.00 45.21 -15.54
C PRO A 536 6.43 44.84 -15.95
N VAL A 537 6.58 44.40 -17.19
CA VAL A 537 7.85 43.85 -17.71
C VAL A 537 8.99 44.88 -17.61
N ARG A 538 8.68 46.18 -17.73
CA ARG A 538 9.65 47.28 -17.57
C ARG A 538 10.35 47.34 -16.20
N TYR A 539 9.72 46.86 -15.13
CA TYR A 539 10.36 46.81 -13.81
C TYR A 539 11.33 45.63 -13.68
N VAL A 540 11.37 44.74 -14.66
CA VAL A 540 12.20 43.53 -14.71
C VAL A 540 13.14 43.57 -15.93
N GLY A 541 13.40 44.79 -16.43
CA GLY A 541 14.35 45.05 -17.52
C GLY A 541 13.94 44.64 -18.92
N GLY A 542 12.66 44.31 -19.16
CA GLY A 542 12.16 44.17 -20.53
C GLY A 542 11.63 45.51 -21.09
N THR A 543 11.46 45.57 -22.40
CA THR A 543 11.01 46.77 -23.13
C THR A 543 9.50 46.73 -23.40
N GLY A 544 8.81 47.86 -23.23
CA GLY A 544 7.38 48.01 -23.53
C GLY A 544 6.45 47.87 -22.31
N ASP A 545 5.14 47.94 -22.57
CA ASP A 545 4.09 48.00 -21.53
C ASP A 545 3.41 46.65 -21.24
N ALA A 546 4.03 45.54 -21.65
CA ALA A 546 3.52 44.20 -21.36
C ALA A 546 3.42 43.95 -19.84
N LEU A 547 2.43 43.16 -19.45
CA LEU A 547 2.16 42.79 -18.06
C LEU A 547 2.14 41.28 -17.94
N LEU A 548 2.97 40.73 -17.04
CA LEU A 548 2.82 39.36 -16.58
C LEU A 548 1.77 39.31 -15.47
N THR A 549 0.67 38.60 -15.72
CA THR A 549 -0.52 38.58 -14.88
C THR A 549 -0.84 37.19 -14.38
N LEU A 550 -1.30 37.10 -13.13
CA LEU A 550 -1.97 35.90 -12.63
C LEU A 550 -3.48 36.13 -12.73
N GLU A 551 -4.10 35.46 -13.70
CA GLU A 551 -5.48 35.73 -14.12
C GLU A 551 -6.44 34.69 -13.54
N GLN A 552 -7.66 35.11 -13.21
CA GLN A 552 -8.72 34.19 -12.84
C GLN A 552 -9.28 33.51 -14.10
N LEU A 553 -9.09 32.19 -14.20
CA LEU A 553 -9.57 31.37 -15.32
C LEU A 553 -11.00 30.88 -15.11
N GLY A 554 -11.44 30.71 -13.86
CA GLY A 554 -12.81 30.30 -13.53
C GLY A 554 -12.93 29.66 -12.16
N TYR A 555 -13.97 28.85 -11.97
CA TYR A 555 -14.24 28.13 -10.73
C TYR A 555 -14.25 26.63 -10.97
N THR A 556 -13.85 25.87 -9.96
CA THR A 556 -13.98 24.41 -9.92
C THR A 556 -14.77 23.98 -8.69
N ASN A 557 -15.50 22.86 -8.83
CA ASN A 557 -16.03 22.12 -7.70
C ASN A 557 -14.97 21.09 -7.31
N SER A 558 -14.49 21.15 -6.06
CA SER A 558 -13.33 20.38 -5.63
C SER A 558 -13.67 18.88 -5.47
N TYR A 559 -12.82 18.00 -6.02
CA TYR A 559 -12.83 16.55 -5.81
C TYR A 559 -11.56 16.12 -5.08
N GLY A 560 -11.63 15.08 -4.25
CA GLY A 560 -10.44 14.63 -3.50
C GLY A 560 -10.76 13.68 -2.36
N THR A 561 -9.74 13.30 -1.60
CA THR A 561 -9.85 12.26 -0.55
C THR A 561 -9.76 12.80 0.87
N VAL A 562 -9.60 14.10 1.06
CA VAL A 562 -9.21 14.65 2.37
C VAL A 562 -10.29 14.52 3.42
N HIS A 563 -11.54 14.28 3.02
CA HIS A 563 -12.65 14.10 3.95
C HIS A 563 -12.85 12.65 4.40
N PHE A 564 -11.94 11.73 4.04
CA PHE A 564 -11.93 10.37 4.55
C PHE A 564 -10.61 10.11 5.28
N SER A 565 -10.72 9.65 6.52
CA SER A 565 -9.62 9.14 7.32
C SER A 565 -8.97 7.92 6.66
N THR A 566 -7.73 7.61 7.06
CA THR A 566 -7.05 6.36 6.62
C THR A 566 -7.88 5.14 6.99
N GLU A 567 -8.51 5.17 8.16
CA GLU A 567 -9.37 4.10 8.64
C GLU A 567 -10.62 3.89 7.75
N ALA A 568 -11.35 4.96 7.43
CA ALA A 568 -12.51 4.87 6.53
C ALA A 568 -12.10 4.40 5.13
N ALA A 569 -10.95 4.87 4.64
CA ALA A 569 -10.40 4.44 3.36
C ALA A 569 -10.03 2.94 3.35
N GLU A 570 -9.49 2.42 4.44
CA GLU A 570 -9.18 1.00 4.61
C GLU A 570 -10.44 0.14 4.72
N ALA A 571 -11.45 0.59 5.47
CA ALA A 571 -12.74 -0.08 5.56
C ALA A 571 -13.41 -0.21 4.19
N LEU A 572 -13.47 0.88 3.43
CA LEU A 572 -13.97 0.89 2.04
C LEU A 572 -13.16 -0.04 1.12
N TYR A 573 -11.84 -0.10 1.31
CA TYR A 573 -10.97 -0.99 0.54
C TYR A 573 -11.19 -2.48 0.89
N ARG A 574 -11.47 -2.81 2.16
CA ARG A 574 -11.86 -4.16 2.57
C ARG A 574 -13.21 -4.56 1.97
N VAL A 575 -14.18 -3.65 1.97
CA VAL A 575 -15.49 -3.86 1.32
C VAL A 575 -15.33 -4.14 -0.19
N ASP A 576 -14.52 -3.36 -0.91
CA ASP A 576 -14.25 -3.60 -2.35
C ASP A 576 -13.59 -4.96 -2.61
N GLN A 577 -12.58 -5.32 -1.81
CA GLN A 577 -11.89 -6.60 -1.94
C GLN A 577 -12.80 -7.79 -1.66
N ALA A 578 -13.58 -7.75 -0.58
CA ALA A 578 -14.52 -8.79 -0.24
C ALA A 578 -15.63 -8.92 -1.29
N ALA A 579 -16.14 -7.82 -1.84
CA ALA A 579 -17.15 -7.83 -2.89
C ALA A 579 -16.66 -8.37 -4.24
N LYS A 580 -15.38 -8.16 -4.58
CA LYS A 580 -14.82 -8.54 -5.91
C LYS A 580 -13.90 -9.76 -5.88
N GLY A 581 -13.53 -10.26 -4.70
CA GLY A 581 -12.63 -11.40 -4.50
C GLY A 581 -11.20 -11.16 -4.99
N MET A 582 -10.81 -9.91 -5.25
CA MET A 582 -9.46 -9.55 -5.70
C MET A 582 -9.13 -8.08 -5.41
N ARG A 583 -7.84 -7.78 -5.31
CA ARG A 583 -7.34 -6.40 -5.30
C ARG A 583 -7.39 -5.82 -6.72
N ASN A 584 -8.39 -4.99 -6.99
CA ASN A 584 -8.61 -4.40 -8.33
C ASN A 584 -7.75 -3.15 -8.60
N VAL A 585 -7.30 -2.44 -7.55
CA VAL A 585 -6.53 -1.19 -7.65
C VAL A 585 -5.13 -1.35 -7.03
N ASN A 586 -4.10 -1.31 -7.89
CA ASN A 586 -2.69 -1.40 -7.52
C ASN A 586 -1.99 -0.02 -7.49
N HIS A 587 -0.86 0.05 -6.79
CA HIS A 587 0.00 1.24 -6.71
C HIS A 587 1.06 1.24 -7.83
N ILE A 588 0.70 0.80 -9.04
CA ILE A 588 1.63 0.76 -10.17
C ILE A 588 1.58 2.11 -10.90
N PHE A 589 2.76 2.68 -11.16
CA PHE A 589 2.88 3.94 -11.88
C PHE A 589 2.36 3.79 -13.32
N GLY A 590 1.54 4.75 -13.76
CA GLY A 590 0.94 4.75 -15.10
C GLY A 590 -0.42 4.06 -15.24
N GLU A 591 -1.00 3.44 -14.20
CA GLU A 591 -2.33 2.81 -14.28
C GLU A 591 -3.52 3.77 -14.23
N GLY A 592 -3.28 5.04 -13.91
CA GLY A 592 -4.33 6.06 -13.82
C GLY A 592 -4.07 7.07 -12.70
N HIS A 593 -4.89 8.11 -12.66
CA HIS A 593 -4.78 9.19 -11.68
C HIS A 593 -5.03 8.65 -10.25
N SER A 594 -4.16 9.01 -9.30
CA SER A 594 -4.22 8.74 -7.85
C SER A 594 -4.83 7.37 -7.44
N PRO A 595 -4.00 6.36 -7.07
CA PRO A 595 -4.48 5.07 -6.56
C PRO A 595 -5.44 5.18 -5.37
N LYS A 596 -5.24 6.16 -4.47
CA LYS A 596 -6.12 6.39 -3.30
C LYS A 596 -7.55 6.74 -3.72
N LEU A 597 -7.70 7.72 -4.62
CA LEU A 597 -9.00 8.08 -5.23
C LEU A 597 -9.69 6.89 -5.92
N ARG A 598 -8.94 6.09 -6.71
CA ARG A 598 -9.50 4.90 -7.37
C ARG A 598 -10.02 3.87 -6.37
N LYS A 599 -9.28 3.62 -5.28
CA LYS A 599 -9.73 2.71 -4.20
C LYS A 599 -10.97 3.22 -3.49
N LEU A 600 -11.00 4.52 -3.15
CA LEU A 600 -12.17 5.13 -2.51
C LEU A 600 -13.39 5.10 -3.41
N ARG A 601 -13.24 5.41 -4.70
CA ARG A 601 -14.31 5.28 -5.69
C ARG A 601 -14.86 3.86 -5.71
N ALA A 602 -13.98 2.87 -5.89
CA ALA A 602 -14.36 1.46 -5.94
C ALA A 602 -15.05 0.98 -4.64
N GLY A 603 -14.56 1.42 -3.48
CA GLY A 603 -15.16 1.10 -2.19
C GLY A 603 -16.50 1.78 -1.92
N LEU A 604 -16.65 3.05 -2.31
CA LEU A 604 -17.93 3.77 -2.23
C LEU A 604 -18.98 3.11 -3.14
N ASP A 605 -18.60 2.75 -4.37
CA ASP A 605 -19.47 2.03 -5.30
C ASP A 605 -19.85 0.65 -4.74
N ALA A 606 -18.90 -0.07 -4.11
CA ALA A 606 -19.16 -1.37 -3.48
C ALA A 606 -20.06 -1.26 -2.22
N LEU A 607 -20.01 -0.11 -1.53
CA LEU A 607 -20.91 0.24 -0.43
C LEU A 607 -22.30 0.69 -0.93
N GLY A 608 -22.47 0.94 -2.23
CA GLY A 608 -23.74 1.38 -2.83
C GLY A 608 -23.93 2.90 -2.87
N LEU A 609 -22.91 3.67 -2.52
CA LEU A 609 -22.95 5.13 -2.55
C LEU A 609 -22.44 5.65 -3.90
N ASN A 610 -23.04 6.73 -4.40
CA ASN A 610 -22.57 7.40 -5.61
C ASN A 610 -21.22 8.07 -5.37
N SER A 611 -20.14 7.41 -5.79
CA SER A 611 -18.77 7.89 -5.57
C SER A 611 -18.48 9.28 -6.15
N ASP A 612 -19.11 9.66 -7.25
CA ASP A 612 -18.96 10.99 -7.85
C ASP A 612 -19.56 12.10 -6.98
N LEU A 613 -20.62 11.80 -6.23
CA LEU A 613 -21.18 12.73 -5.26
C LEU A 613 -20.28 12.80 -4.03
N PHE A 614 -19.99 11.67 -3.38
CA PHE A 614 -19.30 11.65 -2.09
C PHE A 614 -17.84 12.12 -2.15
N LEU A 615 -17.13 11.93 -3.28
CA LEU A 615 -15.76 12.44 -3.45
C LEU A 615 -15.67 13.96 -3.68
N GLN A 616 -16.80 14.64 -3.86
CA GLN A 616 -16.88 16.08 -4.10
C GLN A 616 -16.97 16.84 -2.76
N HIS A 617 -16.00 17.71 -2.47
CA HIS A 617 -15.85 18.45 -1.20
C HIS A 617 -16.85 19.61 -1.04
N ALA A 618 -17.63 19.90 -2.07
CA ALA A 618 -18.59 21.00 -2.18
C ALA A 618 -18.05 22.42 -1.96
N ASP A 619 -16.77 22.58 -1.63
CA ASP A 619 -16.05 23.85 -1.66
C ASP A 619 -15.73 24.25 -3.11
N GLN A 620 -16.30 25.37 -3.56
CA GLN A 620 -15.86 26.03 -4.77
C GLN A 620 -14.48 26.64 -4.57
N ARG A 621 -13.65 26.56 -5.60
CA ARG A 621 -12.30 27.13 -5.61
C ARG A 621 -12.07 27.92 -6.89
N ILE A 622 -11.32 29.00 -6.80
CA ILE A 622 -10.95 29.82 -7.96
C ILE A 622 -9.71 29.19 -8.59
N ILE A 623 -9.74 29.01 -9.91
CA ILE A 623 -8.59 28.63 -10.70
C ILE A 623 -7.93 29.89 -11.24
N TYR A 624 -6.63 30.02 -10.96
CA TYR A 624 -5.79 31.06 -11.52
C TYR A 624 -4.75 30.47 -12.47
N GLY A 625 -4.26 31.28 -13.40
CA GLY A 625 -3.18 30.90 -14.31
C GLY A 625 -2.37 32.08 -14.79
N ALA A 626 -1.08 31.86 -14.97
CA ALA A 626 -0.14 32.82 -15.55
C ALA A 626 0.45 32.21 -16.83
N PHE A 627 0.29 32.93 -17.94
CA PHE A 627 0.95 32.63 -19.20
C PHE A 627 2.29 33.36 -19.24
N LEU A 628 3.39 32.60 -19.30
CA LEU A 628 4.74 33.15 -19.16
C LEU A 628 5.28 33.77 -20.46
N ALA A 629 4.65 33.49 -21.60
CA ALA A 629 5.00 33.95 -22.93
C ALA A 629 3.78 34.55 -23.63
N SER A 630 4.01 35.48 -24.57
CA SER A 630 2.94 36.12 -25.35
C SER A 630 2.16 35.11 -26.22
N ASN A 631 2.83 34.02 -26.63
CA ASN A 631 2.28 32.93 -27.41
C ASN A 631 2.11 31.62 -26.62
N SER A 632 2.14 31.64 -25.27
CA SER A 632 2.00 30.43 -24.44
C SER A 632 0.82 29.56 -24.84
N GLU A 633 -0.32 30.18 -25.12
CA GLU A 633 -1.52 29.47 -25.54
C GLU A 633 -1.38 28.74 -26.89
N ALA A 634 -0.72 29.35 -27.87
CA ALA A 634 -0.49 28.75 -29.17
C ALA A 634 0.43 27.54 -29.04
N VAL A 635 1.49 27.65 -28.25
CA VAL A 635 2.40 26.53 -27.94
C VAL A 635 1.67 25.40 -27.21
N LEU A 636 0.83 25.72 -26.22
CA LEU A 636 0.03 24.71 -25.50
C LEU A 636 -1.01 24.02 -26.39
N ARG A 637 -1.51 24.70 -27.43
CA ARG A 637 -2.37 24.10 -28.47
C ARG A 637 -1.58 23.41 -29.59
N CYS A 638 -0.25 23.40 -29.52
CA CYS A 638 0.64 22.89 -30.56
C CYS A 638 0.48 23.62 -31.91
N GLU A 639 0.03 24.87 -31.92
CA GLU A 639 0.03 25.72 -33.11
C GLU A 639 1.44 26.25 -33.43
N GLU A 640 2.28 26.40 -32.40
CA GLU A 640 3.65 26.90 -32.46
C GLU A 640 4.56 26.03 -31.59
N ASP A 641 5.88 26.06 -31.85
CA ASP A 641 6.85 25.17 -31.20
C ASP A 641 7.82 25.88 -30.24
N HIS A 642 7.91 27.20 -30.29
CA HIS A 642 8.83 27.99 -29.46
C HIS A 642 8.09 29.07 -28.66
N LEU A 643 8.53 29.33 -27.42
CA LEU A 643 7.92 30.32 -26.53
C LEU A 643 8.60 31.70 -26.65
N ASN A 644 7.78 32.74 -26.75
CA ASN A 644 8.18 34.14 -26.73
C ASN A 644 7.96 34.72 -25.33
N TYR A 645 8.90 34.45 -24.42
CA TYR A 645 8.79 34.83 -23.00
C TYR A 645 8.54 36.33 -22.80
N LEU A 646 7.64 36.66 -21.86
CA LEU A 646 7.30 38.05 -21.52
C LEU A 646 8.43 38.74 -20.74
N LEU A 647 9.15 37.99 -19.90
CA LEU A 647 10.27 38.50 -19.13
C LEU A 647 11.59 38.18 -19.83
N PRO A 648 12.61 39.06 -19.75
CA PRO A 648 13.96 38.72 -20.16
C PRO A 648 14.49 37.54 -19.33
N MET A 649 15.14 36.59 -20.01
CA MET A 649 15.68 35.38 -19.38
C MET A 649 17.18 35.48 -19.10
N ASP A 650 17.79 36.64 -19.38
CA ASP A 650 19.17 36.94 -19.03
C ASP A 650 19.30 37.26 -17.54
N GLN A 651 20.41 36.85 -16.93
CA GLN A 651 20.69 37.05 -15.50
C GLN A 651 19.51 36.71 -14.56
N PRO A 652 19.00 35.47 -14.56
CA PRO A 652 17.73 35.12 -13.89
C PRO A 652 17.59 35.60 -12.44
N LYS A 653 18.65 35.49 -11.64
CA LYS A 653 18.68 35.93 -10.23
C LYS A 653 18.49 37.44 -10.05
N GLU A 654 19.05 38.25 -10.95
CA GLU A 654 18.89 39.70 -10.91
C GLU A 654 17.46 40.10 -11.32
N ARG A 655 16.93 39.46 -12.36
CA ARG A 655 15.53 39.65 -12.77
C ARG A 655 14.55 39.28 -11.65
N THR A 656 14.79 38.18 -10.93
CA THR A 656 14.01 37.80 -9.74
C THR A 656 14.09 38.84 -8.62
N ARG A 657 15.28 39.40 -8.38
CA ARG A 657 15.47 40.49 -7.40
C ARG A 657 14.68 41.74 -7.78
N GLN A 658 14.63 42.08 -9.06
CA GLN A 658 13.82 43.20 -9.56
C GLN A 658 12.32 43.00 -9.31
N ILE A 659 11.81 41.76 -9.44
CA ILE A 659 10.44 41.42 -9.05
C ILE A 659 10.21 41.63 -7.55
N ALA A 660 11.15 41.24 -6.69
CA ALA A 660 11.08 41.47 -5.25
C ALA A 660 11.08 42.97 -4.91
N ASN A 661 11.92 43.77 -5.57
CA ASN A 661 11.98 45.22 -5.40
C ASN A 661 10.67 45.88 -5.81
N TYR A 662 10.07 45.45 -6.93
CA TYR A 662 8.76 45.94 -7.35
C TYR A 662 7.68 45.62 -6.30
N TRP A 663 7.73 44.45 -5.63
CA TRP A 663 6.83 44.17 -4.52
C TRP A 663 7.03 45.11 -3.31
N LEU A 664 8.28 45.42 -2.95
CA LEU A 664 8.60 46.39 -1.89
C LEU A 664 7.99 47.76 -2.21
N GLN A 665 8.22 48.25 -3.42
CA GLN A 665 7.77 49.56 -3.89
C GLN A 665 6.25 49.65 -4.01
N ARG A 666 5.60 48.63 -4.56
CA ARG A 666 4.17 48.68 -4.90
C ARG A 666 3.26 48.24 -3.77
N TRP A 667 3.60 47.14 -3.10
CA TRP A 667 2.71 46.45 -2.16
C TRP A 667 3.09 46.75 -0.73
N LEU A 668 4.37 46.57 -0.35
CA LEU A 668 4.81 46.80 1.02
C LEU A 668 4.68 48.28 1.40
N ALA A 669 5.20 49.19 0.57
CA ALA A 669 5.14 50.63 0.82
C ALA A 669 3.69 51.11 1.03
N SER A 670 2.77 50.67 0.18
CA SER A 670 1.34 50.98 0.29
C SER A 670 0.71 50.35 1.52
N ARG A 671 1.08 49.10 1.87
CA ARG A 671 0.52 48.37 3.02
C ARG A 671 0.86 49.01 4.36
N ILE A 672 2.10 49.49 4.53
CA ILE A 672 2.54 50.14 5.77
C ILE A 672 2.07 51.60 5.85
N SER A 673 1.82 52.25 4.70
CA SER A 673 1.43 53.67 4.66
C SER A 673 -0.08 53.94 4.75
N HIS A 674 -0.92 52.90 4.73
CA HIS A 674 -2.39 53.04 4.84
C HIS A 674 -2.80 53.39 6.28
N GLU A 675 -4.02 53.89 6.51
CA GLU A 675 -4.59 54.14 7.86
C GLU A 675 -4.49 52.93 8.82
N LYS A 676 -4.49 51.70 8.28
CA LYS A 676 -4.32 50.45 9.04
C LYS A 676 -2.85 50.02 9.20
N GLY A 677 -1.89 50.82 8.75
CA GLY A 677 -0.47 50.52 8.78
C GLY A 677 0.08 50.35 10.19
N GLN A 678 -0.37 51.19 11.12
CA GLN A 678 -0.07 51.05 12.55
C GLN A 678 -0.62 49.74 13.13
N GLU A 679 -1.84 49.33 12.74
CA GLU A 679 -2.42 48.03 13.11
C GLU A 679 -1.63 46.86 12.51
N VAL A 680 -1.10 47.00 11.29
CA VAL A 680 -0.23 45.99 10.68
C VAL A 680 1.09 45.89 11.45
N LEU A 681 1.71 47.02 11.80
CA LEU A 681 2.96 47.02 12.55
C LEU A 681 2.78 46.50 13.98
N SER A 682 1.66 46.78 14.65
CA SER A 682 1.39 46.21 15.97
C SER A 682 1.25 44.70 15.92
N LYS A 683 0.59 44.16 14.90
CA LYS A 683 0.51 42.70 14.63
C LYS A 683 1.85 42.06 14.31
N VAL A 684 2.72 42.77 13.59
CA VAL A 684 4.10 42.30 13.33
C VAL A 684 4.91 42.33 14.62
N ALA A 685 4.82 43.41 15.39
CA ALA A 685 5.55 43.59 16.65
C ALA A 685 5.14 42.60 17.75
N SER A 686 3.88 42.15 17.76
CA SER A 686 3.38 41.17 18.74
C SER A 686 3.78 39.73 18.43
N PHE A 687 4.25 39.44 17.22
CA PHE A 687 4.63 38.08 16.83
C PHE A 687 5.85 37.59 17.64
N ARG A 688 5.74 36.38 18.20
CA ARG A 688 6.81 35.66 18.90
C ARG A 688 6.99 34.28 18.26
N PRO A 689 8.20 33.89 17.81
CA PRO A 689 8.45 32.59 17.20
C PRO A 689 7.97 31.40 18.05
N GLU A 690 8.13 31.48 19.36
CA GLU A 690 7.81 30.40 20.30
C GLU A 690 6.30 30.11 20.37
N GLN A 691 5.46 31.14 20.21
CA GLN A 691 3.98 30.99 20.19
C GLN A 691 3.45 30.33 18.93
N PHE A 692 4.32 30.12 17.93
CA PHE A 692 3.96 29.50 16.66
C PHE A 692 4.56 28.10 16.52
N ALA A 693 5.19 27.54 17.56
CA ALA A 693 5.69 26.18 17.52
C ALA A 693 4.54 25.19 17.25
N LEU A 694 4.66 24.38 16.19
CA LEU A 694 3.67 23.37 15.84
C LEU A 694 3.48 22.32 16.95
N SER A 695 4.48 22.12 17.81
CA SER A 695 4.33 21.26 18.99
C SER A 695 3.20 21.67 19.94
N GLN A 696 2.77 22.94 19.92
CA GLN A 696 1.64 23.43 20.70
C GLN A 696 0.28 23.06 20.09
N GLU A 697 0.25 22.80 18.77
CA GLU A 697 -0.95 22.35 18.04
C GLU A 697 -1.06 20.83 17.97
N LEU A 698 0.03 20.12 18.28
CA LEU A 698 -0.06 18.68 18.56
C LEU A 698 -1.02 18.55 19.71
N VAL A 699 -2.07 17.77 19.51
CA VAL A 699 -3.02 17.57 20.58
C VAL A 699 -2.24 16.85 21.68
N ALA A 700 -2.01 17.55 22.80
CA ALA A 700 -1.51 16.92 24.02
C ALA A 700 -2.48 15.77 24.24
N GLU A 701 -2.02 14.52 24.01
CA GLU A 701 -2.85 13.36 23.70
C GLU A 701 -4.31 13.70 24.00
N PRO A 702 -5.14 14.04 22.98
CA PRO A 702 -6.55 14.27 23.28
C PRO A 702 -6.88 13.02 24.02
N ASN A 703 -7.32 13.21 25.24
CA ASN A 703 -7.63 12.17 26.16
C ASN A 703 -8.62 11.21 25.44
N GLN A 704 -8.09 10.30 24.60
CA GLN A 704 -8.52 8.93 24.45
C GLN A 704 -8.40 8.30 25.84
N ARG A 705 -7.51 8.86 26.67
CA ARG A 705 -7.56 8.98 28.13
C ARG A 705 -8.66 9.88 28.76
N THR A 706 -9.81 10.23 28.16
CA THR A 706 -10.90 10.96 28.89
C THR A 706 -12.14 10.14 28.90
N PHE A 707 -12.49 9.45 27.82
CA PHE A 707 -13.49 8.40 27.98
C PHE A 707 -12.87 7.17 28.67
N LEU A 708 -11.67 6.73 28.24
CA LEU A 708 -10.97 5.64 28.93
C LEU A 708 -10.29 6.07 30.22
N ALA A 709 -9.92 7.35 30.38
CA ALA A 709 -9.39 7.82 31.66
C ALA A 709 -10.32 8.62 32.56
N GLU A 710 -11.57 8.91 32.23
CA GLU A 710 -12.57 9.13 33.30
C GLU A 710 -12.94 7.78 33.92
N LEU A 711 -13.06 6.72 33.11
CA LEU A 711 -13.19 5.33 33.58
C LEU A 711 -11.94 4.83 34.32
N GLU A 712 -10.73 5.12 33.83
CA GLU A 712 -9.50 4.80 34.57
C GLU A 712 -9.24 5.74 35.75
N THR A 713 -9.72 7.00 35.77
CA THR A 713 -9.50 7.94 36.89
C THR A 713 -10.47 7.68 38.04
N GLU A 714 -11.71 7.25 37.79
CA GLU A 714 -12.56 6.68 38.85
C GLU A 714 -11.95 5.38 39.40
N ALA A 715 -11.36 4.55 38.54
CA ALA A 715 -10.65 3.33 38.97
C ALA A 715 -9.26 3.60 39.59
N LYS A 716 -8.59 4.72 39.27
CA LYS A 716 -7.27 5.14 39.81
C LYS A 716 -7.42 5.96 41.09
N ALA A 717 -8.48 6.74 41.26
CA ALA A 717 -8.78 7.44 42.51
C ALA A 717 -9.06 6.47 43.67
N LEU A 718 -9.57 5.26 43.38
CA LEU A 718 -9.67 4.17 44.36
C LEU A 718 -8.35 3.40 44.61
N ALA A 719 -7.33 3.58 43.77
CA ALA A 719 -6.11 2.76 43.79
C ALA A 719 -4.84 3.56 44.18
N SER A 720 -4.89 4.90 44.26
CA SER A 720 -3.75 5.71 44.65
C SER A 720 -3.76 6.00 46.16
N GLN A 721 -3.56 4.96 46.96
CA GLN A 721 -2.81 5.12 48.20
C GLN A 721 -1.54 4.26 48.09
N GLN A 722 -0.41 4.98 48.10
CA GLN A 722 0.94 4.49 48.31
C GLN A 722 1.49 3.58 47.20
N GLU A 723 2.52 4.03 46.49
CA GLU A 723 3.85 3.40 46.53
C GLU A 723 4.87 4.07 45.58
N PRO A 724 6.19 3.88 45.81
CA PRO A 724 7.19 4.93 45.73
C PRO A 724 8.11 4.82 44.49
N SER A 725 8.95 5.84 44.36
CA SER A 725 10.14 5.91 43.52
C SER A 725 11.02 4.64 43.59
N GLY A 726 10.96 3.80 42.57
CA GLY A 726 11.89 2.69 42.34
C GLY A 726 11.36 1.72 41.27
N ARG A 727 11.91 1.76 40.04
CA ARG A 727 11.50 0.88 38.93
C ARG A 727 11.66 -0.61 39.30
N PRO A 728 10.61 -1.44 39.20
CA PRO A 728 10.77 -2.88 39.02
C PRO A 728 10.83 -3.18 37.51
N GLN A 729 12.05 -3.39 36.98
CA GLN A 729 12.32 -3.55 35.53
C GLN A 729 11.83 -4.88 34.91
N GLY A 730 11.48 -5.90 35.73
CA GLY A 730 11.33 -7.29 35.26
C GLY A 730 9.99 -7.66 34.59
N SER A 731 8.84 -7.37 35.21
CA SER A 731 7.54 -7.81 34.67
C SER A 731 7.14 -7.06 33.40
N GLU A 732 7.54 -5.79 33.31
CA GLU A 732 7.35 -4.98 32.11
C GLU A 732 8.24 -5.46 30.96
N PHE A 733 9.46 -5.91 31.23
CA PHE A 733 10.31 -6.55 30.23
C PHE A 733 9.61 -7.76 29.60
N VAL A 734 9.07 -8.68 30.40
CA VAL A 734 8.33 -9.85 29.88
C VAL A 734 7.11 -9.42 29.06
N ARG A 735 6.36 -8.39 29.49
CA ARG A 735 5.21 -7.88 28.73
C ARG A 735 5.60 -7.34 27.34
N HIS A 736 6.72 -6.64 27.23
CA HIS A 736 7.20 -6.06 25.97
C HIS A 736 7.58 -7.10 24.89
N LEU A 737 7.80 -8.35 25.29
CA LEU A 737 8.12 -9.46 24.39
C LEU A 737 6.97 -9.87 23.45
N TYR A 738 5.72 -9.48 23.74
CA TYR A 738 4.53 -9.90 22.96
C TYR A 738 4.21 -9.04 21.71
N ARG A 739 4.50 -7.73 21.67
CA ARG A 739 4.08 -6.84 20.55
C ARG A 739 5.03 -5.72 20.13
N SER A 740 6.18 -5.52 20.77
CA SER A 740 7.08 -4.43 20.36
C SER A 740 7.87 -4.83 19.11
N ILE A 741 7.49 -4.25 17.96
CA ILE A 741 8.12 -4.45 16.63
C ILE A 741 9.64 -4.14 16.63
N GLY A 742 10.19 -3.50 17.68
CA GLY A 742 11.62 -3.16 17.82
C GLY A 742 12.38 -3.80 18.99
N SER A 743 11.86 -4.81 19.70
CA SER A 743 12.46 -5.23 20.99
C SER A 743 13.38 -6.45 20.98
N TYR A 744 13.63 -7.13 19.85
CA TYR A 744 14.42 -8.40 19.89
C TYR A 744 15.83 -8.34 19.29
N SER A 745 16.19 -7.26 18.61
CA SER A 745 17.56 -7.11 18.06
C SER A 745 18.11 -5.70 18.25
N ASP A 746 17.27 -4.67 18.20
CA ASP A 746 17.77 -3.32 17.97
C ASP A 746 17.99 -2.52 19.27
N HIS A 747 17.54 -3.02 20.43
CA HIS A 747 17.54 -2.27 21.70
C HIS A 747 17.79 -3.11 22.98
N LEU A 748 18.14 -4.41 22.88
CA LEU A 748 18.42 -5.23 24.07
C LEU A 748 19.88 -5.11 24.51
N THR A 749 20.08 -4.83 25.80
CA THR A 749 21.39 -4.97 26.44
C THR A 749 21.89 -6.41 26.36
N GLU A 750 23.20 -6.62 26.52
CA GLU A 750 23.81 -7.96 26.52
C GLU A 750 23.19 -8.87 27.59
N ASP A 751 22.91 -8.31 28.78
CA ASP A 751 22.23 -9.00 29.86
C ASP A 751 20.81 -9.43 29.47
N GLU A 752 20.00 -8.52 28.92
CA GLU A 752 18.63 -8.83 28.49
C GLU A 752 18.59 -9.88 27.38
N ARG A 753 19.55 -9.85 26.44
CA ARG A 753 19.71 -10.91 25.42
C ARG A 753 19.99 -12.26 26.05
N ASN A 754 20.82 -12.30 27.09
CA ASN A 754 21.11 -13.51 27.84
C ASN A 754 19.91 -14.01 28.66
N TRP A 755 18.99 -13.13 29.06
CA TRP A 755 17.80 -13.52 29.81
C TRP A 755 16.81 -14.33 28.96
N ILE A 756 16.65 -13.97 27.68
CA ILE A 756 15.69 -14.60 26.76
C ILE A 756 16.30 -15.64 25.82
N HIS A 757 17.64 -15.73 25.74
CA HIS A 757 18.30 -16.73 24.93
C HIS A 757 18.00 -18.15 25.44
N VAL A 758 17.55 -19.01 24.54
CA VAL A 758 17.31 -20.42 24.80
C VAL A 758 18.51 -21.22 24.28
N PRO A 759 19.36 -21.76 25.17
CA PRO A 759 20.56 -22.46 24.76
C PRO A 759 20.19 -23.82 24.20
N PHE A 760 20.56 -24.05 22.95
CA PHE A 760 20.69 -25.40 22.41
C PHE A 760 22.15 -25.58 22.04
N ASP A 761 22.85 -26.40 22.81
CA ASP A 761 24.29 -26.61 22.66
C ASP A 761 24.67 -27.02 21.24
N THR A 762 23.74 -27.59 20.45
CA THR A 762 24.02 -28.01 19.08
C THR A 762 24.18 -26.87 18.08
N ILE A 763 23.44 -25.77 18.18
CA ILE A 763 23.53 -24.65 17.22
C ILE A 763 24.69 -23.72 17.58
N ASP A 764 24.77 -23.30 18.84
CA ASP A 764 25.80 -22.39 19.33
C ASP A 764 27.20 -23.02 19.13
N ASN A 765 27.38 -24.29 19.51
CA ASN A 765 28.67 -24.99 19.31
C ASN A 765 28.95 -25.23 17.82
N CYS A 766 27.95 -25.51 16.99
CA CYS A 766 28.17 -25.69 15.54
C CYS A 766 28.71 -24.41 14.89
N VAL A 767 28.18 -23.23 15.26
CA VAL A 767 28.69 -21.94 14.79
C VAL A 767 30.13 -21.72 15.25
N LEU A 768 30.43 -21.96 16.53
CA LEU A 768 31.76 -21.75 17.10
C LEU A 768 32.81 -22.73 16.56
N GLU A 769 32.48 -24.02 16.45
CA GLU A 769 33.36 -25.04 15.85
C GLU A 769 33.63 -24.78 14.36
N ALA A 770 32.62 -24.33 13.61
CA ALA A 770 32.80 -23.93 12.22
C ALA A 770 33.74 -22.73 12.12
N CYS A 771 33.64 -21.78 13.06
CA CYS A 771 34.51 -20.61 13.13
C CYS A 771 35.96 -21.01 13.43
N GLY A 772 36.20 -21.85 14.45
CA GLY A 772 37.53 -22.34 14.80
C GLY A 772 38.18 -23.22 13.71
N ARG A 773 37.40 -23.72 12.75
CA ARG A 773 37.89 -24.39 11.54
C ARG A 773 38.04 -23.45 10.33
N ASN A 774 38.02 -22.13 10.55
CA ASN A 774 38.15 -21.07 9.55
C ASN A 774 37.09 -21.14 8.42
N LYS A 775 35.85 -21.58 8.71
CA LYS A 775 34.78 -21.67 7.70
C LYS A 775 34.09 -20.33 7.43
N HIS A 776 33.41 -20.25 6.29
CA HIS A 776 32.43 -19.21 6.00
C HIS A 776 31.02 -19.68 6.40
N ILE A 777 30.45 -19.07 7.43
CA ILE A 777 29.21 -19.46 8.08
C ILE A 777 28.08 -18.55 7.63
N ILE A 778 27.03 -19.12 7.07
CA ILE A 778 25.83 -18.38 6.64
C ILE A 778 24.64 -18.83 7.48
N VAL A 779 24.09 -17.93 8.29
CA VAL A 779 22.90 -18.20 9.10
C VAL A 779 21.69 -17.61 8.39
N THR A 780 20.79 -18.47 7.92
CA THR A 780 19.56 -18.08 7.22
C THR A 780 18.31 -18.54 7.98
N GLY A 781 17.19 -17.88 7.70
CA GLY A 781 15.90 -18.17 8.32
C GLY A 781 14.92 -17.00 8.15
N ASN A 782 13.64 -17.23 8.42
CA ASN A 782 12.59 -16.22 8.29
C ASN A 782 12.80 -15.05 9.28
N PRO A 783 12.21 -13.87 9.01
CA PRO A 783 12.19 -12.77 9.98
C PRO A 783 11.58 -13.21 11.32
N GLY A 784 12.33 -13.07 12.42
CA GLY A 784 11.89 -13.49 13.75
C GLY A 784 12.44 -14.84 14.25
N ASP A 785 13.16 -15.59 13.41
CA ASP A 785 13.79 -16.86 13.81
C ASP A 785 15.04 -16.72 14.69
N GLY A 786 15.45 -15.49 15.01
CA GLY A 786 16.56 -15.27 15.92
C GLY A 786 17.96 -15.41 15.31
N LYS A 787 18.11 -15.39 13.97
CA LYS A 787 19.43 -15.36 13.32
C LYS A 787 20.32 -14.21 13.82
N THR A 788 19.80 -12.99 13.87
CA THR A 788 20.53 -11.81 14.36
C THR A 788 20.81 -11.93 15.85
N HIS A 789 19.84 -12.42 16.64
CA HIS A 789 20.02 -12.68 18.08
C HIS A 789 21.14 -13.70 18.34
N LEU A 790 21.19 -14.78 17.57
CA LEU A 790 22.21 -15.82 17.65
C LEU A 790 23.60 -15.25 17.34
N ILE A 791 23.77 -14.59 16.19
CA ILE A 791 25.09 -14.05 15.81
C ILE A 791 25.51 -12.92 16.75
N GLU A 792 24.61 -12.02 17.14
CA GLU A 792 24.96 -10.94 18.08
C GLU A 792 25.39 -11.45 19.46
N ARG A 793 24.85 -12.58 19.92
CA ARG A 793 25.29 -13.23 21.16
C ARG A 793 26.67 -13.86 21.00
N LEU A 794 26.93 -14.52 19.87
CA LEU A 794 28.19 -15.22 19.61
C LEU A 794 29.30 -14.29 19.11
N ARG A 795 28.97 -13.04 18.74
CA ARG A 795 29.88 -12.04 18.18
C ARG A 795 31.20 -11.93 18.98
N PRO A 796 31.22 -11.77 20.32
CA PRO A 796 32.47 -11.64 21.06
C PRO A 796 33.41 -12.84 20.86
N SER A 797 32.85 -14.05 20.87
CA SER A 797 33.61 -15.29 20.64
C SER A 797 34.06 -15.45 19.18
N LEU A 798 33.21 -15.07 18.22
CA LEU A 798 33.52 -15.12 16.79
C LEU A 798 34.64 -14.14 16.42
N GLU A 799 34.57 -12.91 16.93
CA GLU A 799 35.57 -11.87 16.67
C GLU A 799 36.90 -12.18 17.38
N ALA A 800 36.88 -12.85 18.54
CA ALA A 800 38.08 -13.34 19.23
C ALA A 800 38.86 -14.38 18.41
N GLU A 801 38.16 -15.22 17.64
CA GLU A 801 38.74 -16.18 16.67
C GLU A 801 39.10 -15.51 15.33
N GLY A 802 38.98 -14.19 15.22
CA GLY A 802 39.36 -13.41 14.04
C GLY A 802 38.34 -13.40 12.90
N ALA A 803 37.09 -13.79 13.14
CA ALA A 803 36.04 -13.80 12.11
C ALA A 803 35.58 -12.39 11.72
N ILE A 804 35.20 -12.22 10.45
CA ILE A 804 34.46 -11.03 9.99
C ILE A 804 32.96 -11.32 10.14
N VAL A 805 32.27 -10.55 10.98
CA VAL A 805 30.88 -10.82 11.39
C VAL A 805 29.92 -9.73 10.91
N ILE A 806 28.89 -10.13 10.16
CA ILE A 806 27.77 -9.29 9.72
C ILE A 806 26.48 -9.85 10.33
N THR A 807 25.91 -9.13 11.29
CA THR A 807 24.78 -9.59 12.11
C THR A 807 23.39 -9.30 11.52
N ASP A 808 23.31 -8.35 10.60
CA ASP A 808 22.12 -8.11 9.78
C ASP A 808 22.52 -7.64 8.38
N ALA A 809 22.32 -8.51 7.40
CA ALA A 809 22.56 -8.19 5.99
C ALA A 809 21.71 -7.00 5.49
N ASN A 810 20.53 -6.69 6.07
CA ASN A 810 19.72 -5.57 5.61
C ASN A 810 20.30 -4.21 6.02
N ALA A 811 21.14 -4.17 7.04
CA ALA A 811 21.81 -2.96 7.52
C ALA A 811 23.06 -2.62 6.69
N VAL A 812 23.50 -3.51 5.81
CA VAL A 812 24.74 -3.39 5.02
C VAL A 812 24.41 -3.50 3.53
N PRO A 813 24.92 -2.60 2.67
CA PRO A 813 24.74 -2.73 1.22
C PRO A 813 25.30 -4.06 0.67
N ASP A 814 24.63 -4.62 -0.35
CA ASP A 814 25.00 -5.89 -1.00
C ASP A 814 26.48 -5.93 -1.45
N GLU A 815 26.99 -4.81 -1.98
CA GLU A 815 28.38 -4.67 -2.45
C GLU A 815 29.39 -4.79 -1.30
N GLU A 816 29.05 -4.25 -0.12
CA GLU A 816 29.93 -4.27 1.05
C GLU A 816 29.97 -5.66 1.69
N ILE A 817 28.82 -6.38 1.73
CA ILE A 817 28.77 -7.78 2.15
C ILE A 817 29.71 -8.63 1.28
N LEU A 818 29.61 -8.48 -0.05
CA LEU A 818 30.46 -9.21 -0.99
C LEU A 818 31.94 -8.83 -0.87
N ARG A 819 32.24 -7.55 -0.63
CA ARG A 819 33.62 -7.09 -0.42
C ARG A 819 34.23 -7.74 0.82
N GLN A 820 33.51 -7.72 1.95
CA GLN A 820 33.96 -8.32 3.21
C GLN A 820 34.09 -9.84 3.11
N TRP A 821 33.14 -10.51 2.43
CA TRP A 821 33.22 -11.96 2.24
C TRP A 821 34.39 -12.36 1.32
N LYS A 822 34.64 -11.61 0.24
CA LYS A 822 35.81 -11.81 -0.62
C LYS A 822 37.12 -11.57 0.13
N LEU A 823 37.17 -10.55 0.99
CA LEU A 823 38.33 -10.23 1.83
C LEU A 823 38.63 -11.37 2.81
N ALA A 824 37.62 -11.83 3.55
CA ALA A 824 37.75 -12.97 4.45
C ALA A 824 38.32 -14.19 3.73
N ARG A 825 37.81 -14.48 2.52
CA ARG A 825 38.33 -15.58 1.69
C ARG A 825 39.80 -15.38 1.29
N SER A 826 40.18 -14.19 0.84
CA SER A 826 41.56 -13.93 0.41
C SER A 826 42.56 -13.96 1.56
N GLU A 827 42.13 -13.61 2.76
CA GLU A 827 42.96 -13.60 3.98
C GLU A 827 42.93 -14.94 4.74
N GLY A 828 42.12 -15.92 4.29
CA GLY A 828 41.95 -17.20 4.97
C GLY A 828 41.27 -17.10 6.35
N ARG A 829 40.45 -16.05 6.55
CA ARG A 829 39.76 -15.76 7.82
C ARG A 829 38.34 -16.32 7.83
N PRO A 830 37.80 -16.70 9.00
CA PRO A 830 36.40 -17.08 9.12
C PRO A 830 35.48 -15.88 8.79
N PHE A 831 34.30 -16.19 8.26
CA PHE A 831 33.28 -15.19 7.91
C PHE A 831 31.94 -15.64 8.47
N CYS A 832 31.14 -14.74 9.04
CA CYS A 832 29.82 -15.06 9.57
C CYS A 832 28.78 -14.04 9.10
N LEU A 833 27.71 -14.50 8.46
CA LEU A 833 26.66 -13.64 7.90
C LEU A 833 25.26 -14.12 8.30
N ALA A 834 24.50 -13.26 8.98
CA ALA A 834 23.05 -13.42 9.15
C ALA A 834 22.32 -12.76 7.99
N ILE A 835 21.62 -13.58 7.18
CA ILE A 835 20.94 -13.11 5.97
C ILE A 835 19.67 -13.93 5.74
N ASN A 836 18.61 -13.29 5.24
CA ASN A 836 17.40 -14.01 4.80
C ASN A 836 17.66 -14.71 3.45
N GLU A 837 16.89 -15.76 3.13
CA GLU A 837 17.02 -16.49 1.85
C GLU A 837 16.90 -15.59 0.61
N PHE A 838 15.93 -14.66 0.58
CA PHE A 838 15.72 -13.79 -0.60
C PHE A 838 16.87 -12.80 -0.84
N PRO A 839 17.37 -12.04 0.17
CA PRO A 839 18.61 -11.30 0.04
C PRO A 839 19.82 -12.16 -0.35
N LEU A 840 19.95 -13.39 0.17
CA LEU A 840 21.02 -14.31 -0.25
C LEU A 840 20.90 -14.68 -1.74
N TYR A 841 19.70 -14.95 -2.23
CA TYR A 841 19.42 -15.14 -3.66
C TYR A 841 19.73 -13.89 -4.48
N LYS A 842 19.41 -12.70 -3.96
CA LYS A 842 19.73 -11.43 -4.61
C LYS A 842 21.23 -11.23 -4.77
N LEU A 843 22.03 -11.59 -3.75
CA LEU A 843 23.49 -11.57 -3.84
C LEU A 843 23.99 -12.47 -4.97
N LEU A 844 23.36 -13.63 -5.21
CA LEU A 844 23.73 -14.53 -6.30
C LEU A 844 23.54 -13.87 -7.68
N GLY A 845 22.54 -13.01 -7.85
CA GLY A 845 22.36 -12.20 -9.06
C GLY A 845 23.43 -11.12 -9.25
N VAL A 846 24.03 -10.63 -8.16
CA VAL A 846 25.09 -9.60 -8.19
C VAL A 846 26.48 -10.20 -8.41
N ALA A 847 26.75 -11.38 -7.85
CA ALA A 847 28.03 -12.07 -7.96
C ALA A 847 27.86 -13.56 -8.31
N PRO A 848 27.35 -13.89 -9.51
CA PRO A 848 27.04 -15.28 -9.91
C PRO A 848 28.29 -16.17 -9.97
N ASP A 849 29.46 -15.59 -10.21
CA ASP A 849 30.72 -16.31 -10.34
C ASP A 849 31.45 -16.53 -9.01
N PHE A 850 30.92 -16.05 -7.88
CA PHE A 850 31.56 -16.20 -6.58
C PHE A 850 31.27 -17.59 -5.98
N PRO A 851 32.24 -18.52 -5.90
CA PRO A 851 31.98 -19.91 -5.54
C PRO A 851 31.38 -20.13 -4.13
N PRO A 852 31.85 -19.46 -3.05
CA PRO A 852 31.25 -19.60 -1.71
C PRO A 852 29.78 -19.21 -1.66
N LEU A 853 29.38 -18.20 -2.44
CA LEU A 853 27.99 -17.77 -2.51
C LEU A 853 27.11 -18.77 -3.27
N ARG A 854 27.62 -19.37 -4.36
CA ARG A 854 26.92 -20.47 -5.04
C ARG A 854 26.75 -21.68 -4.14
N GLU A 855 27.78 -22.01 -3.37
CA GLU A 855 27.74 -23.13 -2.43
C GLU A 855 26.76 -22.85 -1.27
N ALA A 856 26.75 -21.64 -0.72
CA ALA A 856 25.76 -21.24 0.27
C ALA A 856 24.33 -21.39 -0.28
N TRP A 857 24.09 -20.93 -1.51
CA TRP A 857 22.79 -21.05 -2.15
C TRP A 857 22.41 -22.51 -2.45
N ARG A 858 23.38 -23.35 -2.84
CA ARG A 858 23.17 -24.79 -3.04
C ARG A 858 22.72 -25.46 -1.74
N GLN A 859 23.40 -25.20 -0.62
CA GLN A 859 23.05 -25.79 0.67
C GLN A 859 21.64 -25.39 1.15
N VAL A 860 21.15 -24.19 0.82
CA VAL A 860 19.75 -23.77 1.07
C VAL A 860 18.79 -24.53 0.16
N LYS A 861 19.07 -24.58 -1.15
CA LYS A 861 18.19 -25.23 -2.13
C LYS A 861 18.08 -26.75 -1.94
N GLU A 862 19.17 -27.38 -1.54
CA GLU A 862 19.29 -28.83 -1.34
C GLU A 862 19.17 -29.23 0.14
N ALA A 863 18.58 -28.37 0.98
CA ALA A 863 18.43 -28.60 2.42
C ALA A 863 17.59 -29.84 2.75
N LEU A 864 16.62 -30.19 1.90
CA LEU A 864 15.79 -31.40 2.00
C LEU A 864 15.90 -32.23 0.72
N TYR A 865 15.93 -33.55 0.86
CA TYR A 865 15.89 -34.51 -0.25
C TYR A 865 14.91 -35.66 0.06
N TYR A 866 14.48 -36.42 -0.94
CA TYR A 866 13.41 -37.42 -0.78
C TYR A 866 13.86 -38.85 -1.06
N PHE A 867 14.72 -39.05 -2.06
CA PHE A 867 15.20 -40.36 -2.48
C PHE A 867 16.71 -40.50 -2.26
N ASP A 868 17.18 -41.70 -1.96
CA ASP A 868 18.60 -41.92 -1.63
C ASP A 868 19.53 -41.74 -2.84
N ASP A 869 19.03 -41.93 -4.07
CA ASP A 869 19.72 -41.57 -5.32
C ASP A 869 19.84 -40.05 -5.54
N GLU A 870 19.16 -39.24 -4.73
CA GLU A 870 19.15 -37.78 -4.77
C GLU A 870 19.83 -37.16 -3.53
N ARG A 871 20.55 -37.97 -2.73
CA ARG A 871 21.23 -37.48 -1.53
C ARG A 871 22.26 -36.40 -1.92
N PRO A 872 22.19 -35.19 -1.34
CA PRO A 872 23.09 -34.10 -1.70
C PRO A 872 24.56 -34.38 -1.35
N ALA A 873 25.48 -33.87 -2.19
CA ALA A 873 26.91 -33.94 -1.94
C ALA A 873 27.32 -33.08 -0.70
N PRO A 874 28.35 -33.49 0.06
CA PRO A 874 28.77 -32.77 1.27
C PRO A 874 29.19 -31.31 0.97
N PRO A 875 29.14 -30.41 1.98
CA PRO A 875 29.52 -29.00 1.82
C PRO A 875 30.89 -28.80 1.18
N GLN A 876 30.98 -27.86 0.23
CA GLN A 876 32.19 -27.50 -0.51
C GLN A 876 32.65 -26.07 -0.16
N GLU A 877 33.70 -25.57 -0.82
CA GLU A 877 34.16 -24.16 -0.77
C GLU A 877 34.40 -23.58 0.64
N ASN A 878 34.61 -24.45 1.63
CA ASN A 878 34.73 -24.09 3.05
C ASN A 878 33.51 -23.31 3.61
N VAL A 879 32.32 -23.53 3.03
CA VAL A 879 31.07 -22.87 3.42
C VAL A 879 30.20 -23.80 4.25
N GLN A 880 29.58 -23.27 5.30
CA GLN A 880 28.60 -23.98 6.11
C GLN A 880 27.36 -23.12 6.32
N VAL A 881 26.21 -23.63 5.88
CA VAL A 881 24.91 -22.97 6.05
C VAL A 881 24.17 -23.54 7.26
N ILE A 882 23.66 -22.65 8.09
CA ILE A 882 22.78 -22.95 9.22
C ILE A 882 21.40 -22.36 8.86
N ASP A 883 20.53 -23.23 8.35
CA ASP A 883 19.18 -22.85 7.92
C ASP A 883 18.14 -23.12 9.01
N LEU A 884 17.74 -22.04 9.69
CA LEU A 884 16.85 -22.08 10.83
C LEU A 884 15.38 -22.39 10.48
N ASN A 885 15.00 -22.42 9.19
CA ASN A 885 13.60 -22.59 8.75
C ASN A 885 13.04 -24.02 8.96
N HIS A 886 13.92 -25.01 9.07
CA HIS A 886 13.51 -26.42 9.08
C HIS A 886 13.40 -27.05 10.48
N ARG A 887 13.74 -26.31 11.54
CA ARG A 887 13.65 -26.80 12.92
C ARG A 887 12.22 -26.71 13.45
N ASN A 888 11.80 -27.66 14.29
CA ASN A 888 10.54 -27.55 14.99
C ASN A 888 10.68 -26.75 16.30
N LEU A 889 10.31 -25.47 16.28
CA LEU A 889 10.31 -24.63 17.49
C LEU A 889 9.16 -24.95 18.47
N LEU A 890 8.14 -25.69 18.04
CA LEU A 890 7.05 -26.12 18.92
C LEU A 890 7.34 -27.45 19.61
N ALA A 891 8.55 -27.99 19.47
CA ALA A 891 8.96 -29.21 20.15
C ALA A 891 8.96 -29.04 21.69
N PRO A 892 8.62 -30.08 22.47
CA PRO A 892 8.53 -29.98 23.93
C PRO A 892 9.78 -29.42 24.61
N ALA A 893 10.98 -29.79 24.14
CA ALA A 893 12.24 -29.28 24.68
C ALA A 893 12.35 -27.75 24.55
N VAL A 894 11.94 -27.19 23.42
CA VAL A 894 11.99 -25.75 23.15
C VAL A 894 10.97 -24.99 23.98
N VAL A 895 9.72 -25.46 23.97
CA VAL A 895 8.62 -24.85 24.72
C VAL A 895 8.94 -24.82 26.21
N LYS A 896 9.39 -25.94 26.78
CA LYS A 896 9.79 -26.04 28.19
C LYS A 896 10.96 -25.10 28.51
N ALA A 897 11.93 -24.96 27.61
CA ALA A 897 13.06 -24.06 27.81
C ALA A 897 12.65 -22.57 27.76
N VAL A 898 11.74 -22.18 26.86
CA VAL A 898 11.17 -20.82 26.83
C VAL A 898 10.39 -20.53 28.11
N ILE A 899 9.56 -21.47 28.56
CA ILE A 899 8.81 -21.35 29.82
C ILE A 899 9.79 -21.15 30.99
N ALA A 900 10.81 -22.00 31.12
CA ALA A 900 11.81 -21.90 32.18
C ALA A 900 12.57 -20.55 32.18
N ARG A 901 12.83 -19.99 30.99
CA ARG A 901 13.46 -18.66 30.86
C ARG A 901 12.54 -17.56 31.34
N LEU A 902 11.29 -17.53 30.89
CA LEU A 902 10.35 -16.47 31.22
C LEU A 902 9.76 -16.59 32.62
N THR A 903 9.79 -17.77 33.25
CA THR A 903 9.34 -17.98 34.64
C THR A 903 10.45 -17.80 35.68
N ASN A 904 11.64 -17.32 35.29
CA ASN A 904 12.72 -17.05 36.23
C ASN A 904 12.35 -15.95 37.25
N ASP A 905 12.71 -16.11 38.53
CA ASP A 905 12.32 -15.20 39.62
C ASP A 905 12.64 -13.72 39.35
N ARG A 906 13.69 -13.42 38.58
CA ARG A 906 14.11 -12.05 38.24
C ARG A 906 13.00 -11.17 37.68
N PHE A 907 12.02 -11.76 36.97
CA PHE A 907 10.93 -11.00 36.33
C PHE A 907 9.74 -10.71 37.24
N TYR A 908 9.69 -11.34 38.42
CA TYR A 908 8.53 -11.31 39.31
C TYR A 908 8.82 -10.63 40.65
N GLN A 909 10.04 -10.14 40.85
CA GLN A 909 10.41 -9.38 42.04
C GLN A 909 9.60 -8.08 42.13
N GLY A 910 9.00 -7.86 43.30
CA GLY A 910 8.21 -6.66 43.59
C GLY A 910 6.75 -6.71 43.13
N LEU A 911 6.24 -7.84 42.61
CA LEU A 911 4.82 -8.03 42.31
C LEU A 911 4.00 -8.29 43.58
N SER A 912 2.77 -7.77 43.64
CA SER A 912 1.82 -8.09 44.71
C SER A 912 1.46 -9.57 44.69
N HIS A 913 1.26 -10.20 45.85
CA HIS A 913 0.81 -11.59 45.98
C HIS A 913 -0.53 -11.89 45.30
N LEU A 914 -1.28 -10.84 44.95
CA LEU A 914 -2.57 -10.92 44.25
C LEU A 914 -2.46 -10.73 42.72
N ASP A 915 -1.28 -10.43 42.15
CA ASP A 915 -1.12 -10.27 40.69
C ASP A 915 -1.36 -11.62 39.98
N PRO A 916 -2.34 -11.72 39.04
CA PRO A 916 -2.60 -12.94 38.27
C PRO A 916 -1.37 -13.53 37.56
N MET A 917 -0.37 -12.70 37.23
CA MET A 917 0.89 -13.14 36.63
C MET A 917 1.67 -14.12 37.52
N LEU A 918 1.62 -13.98 38.85
CA LEU A 918 2.25 -14.93 39.78
C LEU A 918 1.56 -16.29 39.73
N LYS A 919 0.23 -16.30 39.67
CA LYS A 919 -0.56 -17.53 39.54
C LYS A 919 -0.32 -18.20 38.20
N ASN A 920 -0.30 -17.45 37.11
CA ASN A 920 0.02 -17.96 35.78
C ASN A 920 1.43 -18.54 35.72
N ARG A 921 2.42 -17.86 36.33
CA ARG A 921 3.79 -18.36 36.47
C ARG A 921 3.82 -19.70 37.19
N GLN A 922 3.20 -19.78 38.38
CA GLN A 922 3.15 -21.02 39.16
C GLN A 922 2.53 -22.15 38.34
N ARG A 923 1.42 -21.88 37.64
CA ARG A 923 0.74 -22.88 36.81
C ARG A 923 1.56 -23.31 35.60
N LEU A 924 2.23 -22.39 34.92
CA LEU A 924 3.12 -22.75 33.81
C LEU A 924 4.38 -23.49 34.28
N MET A 925 4.71 -23.50 35.57
CA MET A 925 5.78 -24.34 36.14
C MET A 925 5.31 -25.75 36.51
N GLU A 926 4.00 -26.01 36.57
CA GLU A 926 3.46 -27.34 36.86
C GLU A 926 3.70 -28.30 35.69
N LEU A 927 4.19 -29.51 35.99
CA LEU A 927 4.56 -30.50 34.98
C LEU A 927 3.40 -30.83 34.04
N ARG A 928 2.20 -31.08 34.60
CA ARG A 928 1.00 -31.41 33.82
C ARG A 928 0.61 -30.29 32.86
N VAL A 929 0.67 -29.03 33.31
CA VAL A 929 0.31 -27.87 32.47
C VAL A 929 1.32 -27.71 31.33
N GLN A 930 2.61 -27.88 31.61
CA GLN A 930 3.65 -27.86 30.58
C GLN A 930 3.45 -28.99 29.57
N GLU A 931 3.17 -30.20 30.02
CA GLU A 931 2.88 -31.35 29.15
C GLU A 931 1.68 -31.08 28.26
N ARG A 932 0.56 -30.58 28.81
CA ARG A 932 -0.63 -30.21 28.02
C ARG A 932 -0.34 -29.10 27.01
N LEU A 933 0.43 -28.08 27.39
CA LEU A 933 0.80 -27.02 26.46
C LEU A 933 1.74 -27.53 25.36
N CYS A 934 2.65 -28.45 25.69
CA CYS A 934 3.51 -29.11 24.72
C CYS A 934 2.70 -29.99 23.76
N ASP A 935 1.78 -30.82 24.27
CA ASP A 935 0.91 -31.66 23.46
C ASP A 935 0.10 -30.82 22.45
N LEU A 936 -0.44 -29.69 22.92
CA LEU A 936 -1.19 -28.74 22.09
C LEU A 936 -0.33 -28.12 20.98
N LEU A 937 0.82 -27.55 21.35
CA LEU A 937 1.71 -26.88 20.39
C LEU A 937 2.40 -27.87 19.45
N GLU A 938 2.73 -29.07 19.92
CA GLU A 938 3.29 -30.13 19.07
C GLU A 938 2.25 -30.65 18.07
N ALA A 939 1.01 -30.86 18.51
CA ALA A 939 -0.09 -31.21 17.62
C ALA A 939 -0.32 -30.12 16.54
N LEU A 940 -0.19 -28.85 16.92
CA LEU A 940 -0.24 -27.74 15.97
C LEU A 940 0.96 -27.70 15.01
N GLY A 941 2.18 -27.93 15.51
CA GLY A 941 3.40 -27.93 14.68
C GLY A 941 3.35 -28.98 13.57
N ARG A 942 2.65 -30.09 13.81
CA ARG A 942 2.41 -31.13 12.81
C ARG A 942 1.53 -30.68 11.64
N GLN A 943 0.75 -29.60 11.78
CA GLN A 943 -0.07 -29.02 10.69
C GLN A 943 0.74 -28.25 9.63
N GLY A 944 2.04 -28.10 9.81
CA GLY A 944 2.89 -27.36 8.89
C GLY A 944 2.96 -25.86 9.16
N LEU A 945 2.53 -25.43 10.34
CA LEU A 945 2.67 -24.04 10.76
C LEU A 945 4.15 -23.73 11.08
N HIS A 946 4.77 -22.86 10.29
CA HIS A 946 6.09 -22.33 10.62
C HIS A 946 5.98 -21.24 11.70
N VAL A 947 6.34 -21.59 12.93
CA VAL A 947 6.38 -20.66 14.07
C VAL A 947 7.80 -20.17 14.30
N THR A 948 7.97 -18.84 14.27
CA THR A 948 9.25 -18.20 14.57
C THR A 948 9.50 -18.13 16.07
N MET A 949 10.78 -18.03 16.47
CA MET A 949 11.14 -17.94 17.89
C MET A 949 10.48 -16.74 18.59
N ARG A 950 10.41 -15.60 17.90
CA ARG A 950 9.71 -14.39 18.39
C ARG A 950 8.24 -14.66 18.71
N GLN A 951 7.54 -15.41 17.86
CA GLN A 951 6.13 -15.73 18.07
C GLN A 951 5.94 -16.65 19.28
N LEU A 952 6.83 -17.65 19.46
CA LEU A 952 6.77 -18.55 20.62
C LEU A 952 7.05 -17.82 21.94
N VAL A 953 8.11 -17.00 21.99
CA VAL A 953 8.45 -16.20 23.18
C VAL A 953 7.34 -15.19 23.48
N GLY A 954 6.82 -14.51 22.45
CA GLY A 954 5.69 -13.60 22.59
C GLY A 954 4.41 -14.29 23.08
N PHE A 955 4.16 -15.53 22.66
CA PHE A 955 3.03 -16.34 23.12
C PHE A 955 3.14 -16.66 24.61
N VAL A 956 4.28 -17.20 25.07
CA VAL A 956 4.48 -17.51 26.51
C VAL A 956 4.48 -16.23 27.36
N ALA A 957 5.05 -15.13 26.87
CA ALA A 957 4.97 -13.83 27.51
C ALA A 957 3.53 -13.33 27.67
N TYR A 958 2.69 -13.57 26.66
CA TYR A 958 1.25 -13.27 26.74
C TYR A 958 0.53 -14.16 27.74
N LEU A 959 0.82 -15.47 27.81
CA LEU A 959 0.22 -16.36 28.81
C LEU A 959 0.50 -15.90 30.25
N LEU A 960 1.66 -15.29 30.47
CA LEU A 960 2.06 -14.75 31.76
C LEU A 960 1.39 -13.42 32.08
N THR A 961 1.30 -12.51 31.10
CA THR A 961 0.97 -11.09 31.34
C THR A 961 -0.42 -10.66 30.83
N GLY A 962 -1.05 -11.45 29.96
CA GLY A 962 -2.23 -11.04 29.19
C GLY A 962 -1.99 -9.82 28.28
N GLY A 963 -0.73 -9.44 28.05
CA GLY A 963 -0.38 -8.19 27.36
C GLY A 963 -0.69 -6.92 28.14
N GLN A 964 -1.17 -7.04 29.39
CA GLN A 964 -1.60 -5.95 30.25
C GLN A 964 -0.46 -5.46 31.15
N ASP A 965 -0.42 -4.16 31.44
CA ASP A 965 0.50 -3.59 32.44
C ASP A 965 0.18 -4.10 33.86
N ARG A 966 1.13 -3.92 34.78
CA ARG A 966 0.99 -4.37 36.18
C ARG A 966 -0.29 -3.88 36.86
N LEU A 967 -0.63 -2.59 36.75
CA LEU A 967 -1.78 -2.01 37.44
C LEU A 967 -3.08 -2.60 36.91
N THR A 968 -3.17 -2.84 35.60
CA THR A 968 -4.33 -3.46 34.96
C THR A 968 -4.51 -4.91 35.40
N ARG A 969 -3.43 -5.69 35.53
CA ARG A 969 -3.50 -7.07 36.06
C ARG A 969 -3.90 -7.13 37.53
N GLU A 970 -3.36 -6.23 38.35
CA GLU A 970 -3.74 -6.13 39.76
C GLU A 970 -5.22 -5.75 39.93
N ARG A 971 -5.82 -5.01 38.99
CA ARG A 971 -7.26 -4.67 39.02
C ARG A 971 -8.19 -5.78 38.58
N SER A 972 -7.72 -6.71 37.76
CA SER A 972 -8.53 -7.83 37.27
C SER A 972 -8.60 -9.01 38.24
N GLN A 973 -8.30 -8.79 39.52
CA GLN A 973 -8.36 -9.83 40.55
C GLN A 973 -9.77 -10.47 40.59
N GLY A 974 -9.81 -11.80 40.55
CA GLY A 974 -11.06 -12.56 40.51
C GLY A 974 -11.65 -12.77 39.11
N ASN A 975 -11.20 -12.05 38.08
CA ASN A 975 -11.59 -12.31 36.69
C ASN A 975 -10.73 -13.45 36.11
N CYS A 976 -11.37 -14.47 35.54
CA CYS A 976 -10.70 -15.60 34.91
C CYS A 976 -10.12 -15.29 33.51
N ASP A 977 -10.41 -14.13 32.92
CA ASP A 977 -9.95 -13.75 31.57
C ASP A 977 -8.42 -13.67 31.46
N LEU A 978 -7.74 -13.27 32.54
CA LEU A 978 -6.27 -13.20 32.58
C LEU A 978 -5.62 -14.50 33.06
N HIS A 979 -6.35 -15.61 33.18
CA HIS A 979 -5.74 -16.89 33.44
C HIS A 979 -5.11 -17.48 32.16
N TYR A 980 -3.92 -18.08 32.28
CA TYR A 980 -3.14 -18.61 31.16
C TYR A 980 -3.95 -19.51 30.21
N TYR A 981 -4.86 -20.33 30.73
CA TYR A 981 -5.67 -21.26 29.93
C TYR A 981 -6.72 -20.55 29.05
N ASN A 982 -7.15 -19.33 29.41
CA ASN A 982 -7.98 -18.47 28.55
C ASN A 982 -7.10 -17.64 27.61
N LEU A 983 -5.98 -17.12 28.12
CA LEU A 983 -5.01 -16.34 27.36
C LEU A 983 -4.42 -17.13 26.18
N ALA A 984 -4.25 -18.44 26.31
CA ALA A 984 -3.81 -19.33 25.23
C ALA A 984 -4.68 -19.24 23.96
N PHE A 985 -5.94 -18.82 24.09
CA PHE A 985 -6.89 -18.74 22.99
C PHE A 985 -7.43 -17.32 22.73
N SER A 986 -7.01 -16.30 23.50
CA SER A 986 -7.53 -14.92 23.37
C SER A 986 -6.53 -13.91 22.79
N GLY A 987 -5.27 -14.30 22.55
CA GLY A 987 -4.25 -13.42 21.96
C GLY A 987 -4.43 -13.15 20.46
N ASP A 988 -3.71 -12.14 19.95
CA ASP A 988 -3.65 -11.81 18.52
C ASP A 988 -2.34 -12.31 17.91
N GLY A 989 -2.39 -12.83 16.68
CA GLY A 989 -1.23 -13.24 15.90
C GLY A 989 -1.34 -14.66 15.33
N PRO A 990 -0.45 -15.03 14.39
CA PRO A 990 -0.59 -16.26 13.61
C PRO A 990 -0.65 -17.54 14.45
N LEU A 991 0.10 -17.62 15.56
CA LEU A 991 0.08 -18.77 16.46
C LEU A 991 -1.27 -18.88 17.22
N PHE A 992 -1.84 -17.76 17.67
CA PHE A 992 -3.13 -17.75 18.37
C PHE A 992 -4.29 -18.08 17.42
N GLU A 993 -4.26 -17.54 16.21
CA GLU A 993 -5.24 -17.86 15.16
C GLU A 993 -5.18 -19.34 14.81
N ALA A 994 -3.96 -19.87 14.60
CA ALA A 994 -3.78 -21.28 14.30
C ALA A 994 -4.25 -22.19 15.45
N LEU A 995 -4.01 -21.82 16.71
CA LEU A 995 -4.52 -22.56 17.87
C LEU A 995 -6.05 -22.57 17.92
N ARG A 996 -6.71 -21.42 17.75
CA ARG A 996 -8.17 -21.33 17.76
C ARG A 996 -8.81 -22.12 16.62
N SER A 997 -8.23 -22.05 15.43
CA SER A 997 -8.71 -22.79 14.25
C SER A 997 -8.44 -24.30 14.36
N PHE A 998 -7.35 -24.69 15.02
CA PHE A 998 -6.96 -26.09 15.15
C PHE A 998 -7.70 -26.79 16.30
N PHE A 999 -7.62 -26.25 17.52
CA PHE A 999 -8.16 -26.87 18.72
C PHE A 999 -8.34 -25.86 19.86
N ASP A 1000 -9.57 -25.48 20.15
CA ASP A 1000 -9.95 -24.79 21.40
C ASP A 1000 -10.81 -25.74 22.26
N PRO A 1001 -10.36 -26.13 23.46
CA PRO A 1001 -11.13 -26.99 24.35
C PRO A 1001 -12.57 -26.52 24.60
N ALA A 1002 -12.83 -25.21 24.53
CA ALA A 1002 -14.16 -24.64 24.74
C ALA A 1002 -15.19 -25.09 23.69
N VAL A 1003 -14.76 -25.38 22.46
CA VAL A 1003 -15.67 -25.73 21.34
C VAL A 1003 -15.80 -27.23 21.09
N VAL A 1004 -15.01 -28.07 21.76
CA VAL A 1004 -15.00 -29.53 21.54
C VAL A 1004 -16.12 -30.19 22.34
N THR A 1005 -17.16 -30.70 21.70
CA THR A 1005 -18.28 -31.35 22.41
C THR A 1005 -17.94 -32.77 22.87
N HIS A 1006 -18.04 -33.03 24.18
CA HIS A 1006 -17.94 -34.37 24.76
C HIS A 1006 -19.14 -34.60 25.70
N PRO A 1007 -20.19 -35.31 25.28
CA PRO A 1007 -21.48 -35.37 25.99
C PRO A 1007 -21.37 -35.68 27.49
N ARG A 1008 -20.59 -36.71 27.87
CA ARG A 1008 -20.43 -37.09 29.30
C ARG A 1008 -19.59 -36.09 30.12
N LEU A 1009 -18.56 -35.49 29.52
CA LEU A 1009 -17.69 -34.54 30.23
C LEU A 1009 -18.36 -33.17 30.33
N ASP A 1010 -19.07 -32.75 29.28
CA ASP A 1010 -19.82 -31.50 29.26
C ASP A 1010 -20.89 -31.50 30.35
N GLU A 1011 -21.65 -32.60 30.49
CA GLU A 1011 -22.62 -32.77 31.59
C GLU A 1011 -21.95 -32.73 32.97
N ALA A 1012 -20.84 -33.47 33.13
CA ALA A 1012 -20.12 -33.53 34.41
C ALA A 1012 -19.50 -32.18 34.81
N LEU A 1013 -18.99 -31.40 33.85
CA LEU A 1013 -18.45 -30.06 34.08
C LEU A 1013 -19.56 -29.03 34.32
N TRP A 1014 -20.68 -29.15 33.62
CA TRP A 1014 -21.84 -28.26 33.77
C TRP A 1014 -22.48 -28.39 35.16
N THR A 1015 -22.64 -29.62 35.64
CA THR A 1015 -23.28 -29.96 36.93
C THR A 1015 -22.31 -30.04 38.12
N GLY A 1016 -21.01 -29.97 37.88
CA GLY A 1016 -19.99 -30.03 38.94
C GLY A 1016 -19.71 -31.43 39.49
N GLN A 1017 -19.96 -32.49 38.72
CA GLN A 1017 -19.78 -33.89 39.11
C GLN A 1017 -18.33 -34.41 38.98
N THR A 1018 -17.36 -33.56 38.60
CA THR A 1018 -15.94 -33.94 38.58
C THR A 1018 -15.36 -34.03 39.99
N ARG A 1019 -14.48 -35.00 40.25
CA ARG A 1019 -13.84 -35.16 41.57
C ARG A 1019 -12.80 -34.07 41.79
N SER A 1020 -12.77 -33.48 42.99
CA SER A 1020 -11.81 -32.42 43.32
C SER A 1020 -10.34 -32.89 43.33
N GLU A 1021 -10.11 -34.16 43.68
CA GLU A 1021 -8.78 -34.82 43.69
C GLU A 1021 -8.11 -34.91 42.30
N ASP A 1022 -8.90 -34.81 41.22
CA ASP A 1022 -8.42 -34.92 39.85
C ASP A 1022 -7.83 -33.60 39.31
N TRP A 1023 -8.02 -32.48 40.02
CA TRP A 1023 -7.56 -31.14 39.63
C TRP A 1023 -6.24 -30.75 40.33
N LEU A 1024 -5.43 -29.87 39.73
CA LEU A 1024 -4.16 -29.36 40.30
C LEU A 1024 -4.31 -28.42 41.52
N GLN A 1025 -5.52 -28.25 42.08
CA GLN A 1025 -5.74 -27.44 43.29
C GLN A 1025 -6.78 -28.10 44.18
N ASN A 1026 -6.54 -28.12 45.49
CA ASN A 1026 -7.53 -28.49 46.49
C ASN A 1026 -8.61 -27.40 46.56
N GLY A 1027 -9.65 -27.54 45.75
CA GLY A 1027 -10.81 -26.67 45.72
C GLY A 1027 -11.72 -27.05 44.54
N SER A 1028 -13.02 -27.22 44.82
CA SER A 1028 -13.99 -27.55 43.78
C SER A 1028 -14.01 -26.47 42.69
N PRO A 1029 -13.98 -26.84 41.39
CA PRO A 1029 -14.15 -25.87 40.32
C PRO A 1029 -15.51 -25.18 40.44
N PRO A 1030 -15.65 -23.95 39.92
CA PRO A 1030 -16.94 -23.26 39.91
C PRO A 1030 -17.95 -24.06 39.09
N ILE A 1031 -19.19 -24.18 39.58
CA ILE A 1031 -20.27 -24.95 38.92
C ILE A 1031 -21.05 -24.01 37.99
N PRO A 1032 -20.97 -24.18 36.66
CA PRO A 1032 -21.64 -23.29 35.71
C PRO A 1032 -23.15 -23.24 35.88
N GLN A 1033 -23.79 -24.37 36.17
CA GLN A 1033 -25.24 -24.45 36.39
C GLN A 1033 -25.75 -23.57 37.55
N SER A 1034 -24.92 -23.34 38.57
CA SER A 1034 -25.28 -22.49 39.73
C SER A 1034 -24.89 -21.02 39.56
N ALA A 1035 -24.24 -20.65 38.45
CA ALA A 1035 -23.88 -19.26 38.17
C ALA A 1035 -25.08 -18.47 37.60
N PRO A 1036 -25.08 -17.13 37.69
CA PRO A 1036 -26.10 -16.28 37.05
C PRO A 1036 -26.17 -16.56 35.54
N SER A 1037 -27.38 -16.56 34.95
CA SER A 1037 -27.65 -16.91 33.54
C SER A 1037 -26.66 -16.28 32.56
N ASP A 1038 -26.34 -15.00 32.77
CA ASP A 1038 -25.55 -14.19 31.86
C ASP A 1038 -24.05 -14.55 31.90
N HIS A 1039 -23.62 -15.35 32.87
CA HIS A 1039 -22.22 -15.77 33.08
C HIS A 1039 -22.00 -17.28 32.89
N GLN A 1040 -23.07 -18.09 32.75
CA GLN A 1040 -22.96 -19.55 32.71
C GLN A 1040 -22.13 -20.04 31.51
N GLU A 1041 -22.37 -19.47 30.32
CA GLU A 1041 -21.66 -19.86 29.10
C GLU A 1041 -20.18 -19.49 29.17
N THR A 1042 -19.86 -18.25 29.57
CA THR A 1042 -18.49 -17.77 29.72
C THR A 1042 -17.72 -18.60 30.74
N LEU A 1043 -18.36 -18.92 31.88
CA LEU A 1043 -17.79 -19.76 32.93
C LEU A 1043 -17.56 -21.19 32.44
N PHE A 1044 -18.50 -21.78 31.72
CA PHE A 1044 -18.37 -23.13 31.18
C PHE A 1044 -17.24 -23.24 30.15
N ARG A 1045 -17.16 -22.30 29.20
CA ARG A 1045 -16.06 -22.24 28.21
C ARG A 1045 -14.70 -22.11 28.90
N SER A 1046 -14.60 -21.22 29.89
CA SER A 1046 -13.41 -21.03 30.73
C SER A 1046 -13.04 -22.31 31.51
N LEU A 1047 -14.04 -22.99 32.09
CA LEU A 1047 -13.85 -24.24 32.83
C LEU A 1047 -13.38 -25.38 31.93
N LYS A 1048 -13.88 -25.50 30.69
CA LYS A 1048 -13.42 -26.51 29.74
C LYS A 1048 -11.96 -26.31 29.32
N ARG A 1049 -11.55 -25.06 29.10
CA ARG A 1049 -10.13 -24.73 28.87
C ARG A 1049 -9.28 -25.10 30.08
N ARG A 1050 -9.74 -24.76 31.29
CA ARG A 1050 -9.08 -25.17 32.53
C ARG A 1050 -9.00 -26.70 32.68
N PHE A 1051 -10.07 -27.42 32.34
CA PHE A 1051 -10.12 -28.89 32.39
C PHE A 1051 -9.01 -29.51 31.54
N TYR A 1052 -8.83 -29.02 30.31
CA TYR A 1052 -7.76 -29.50 29.43
C TYR A 1052 -6.38 -29.40 30.08
N PHE A 1053 -6.03 -28.24 30.67
CA PHE A 1053 -4.71 -28.01 31.24
C PHE A 1053 -4.51 -28.63 32.64
N GLU A 1054 -5.53 -28.62 33.50
CA GLU A 1054 -5.37 -28.94 34.93
C GLU A 1054 -5.93 -30.30 35.37
N HIS A 1055 -6.87 -30.91 34.64
CA HIS A 1055 -7.49 -32.17 35.05
C HIS A 1055 -6.72 -33.41 34.55
N VAL A 1056 -6.69 -34.51 35.32
CA VAL A 1056 -6.02 -35.77 34.92
C VAL A 1056 -6.48 -36.29 33.57
N ASN A 1057 -7.79 -36.21 33.29
CA ASN A 1057 -8.40 -36.63 32.03
C ASN A 1057 -8.46 -35.53 30.94
N GLY A 1058 -7.76 -34.40 31.11
CA GLY A 1058 -7.83 -33.28 30.17
C GLY A 1058 -7.51 -33.60 28.70
N ASP A 1059 -6.59 -34.55 28.45
CA ASP A 1059 -6.20 -35.01 27.10
C ASP A 1059 -7.32 -35.70 26.34
N SER A 1060 -8.36 -36.17 27.02
CA SER A 1060 -9.49 -36.79 26.33
C SER A 1060 -10.11 -35.85 25.30
N LEU A 1061 -10.07 -34.53 25.53
CA LEU A 1061 -10.54 -33.54 24.56
C LEU A 1061 -9.65 -33.48 23.31
N LEU A 1062 -8.33 -33.48 23.45
CA LEU A 1062 -7.42 -33.46 22.31
C LEU A 1062 -7.46 -34.79 21.53
N LYS A 1063 -7.72 -35.91 22.23
CA LYS A 1063 -7.92 -37.23 21.60
C LYS A 1063 -9.21 -37.32 20.76
N MET A 1064 -10.13 -36.37 20.88
CA MET A 1064 -11.34 -36.29 20.04
C MET A 1064 -11.12 -35.64 18.68
N MET A 1065 -9.89 -35.20 18.37
CA MET A 1065 -9.55 -34.70 17.04
C MET A 1065 -9.89 -35.73 15.94
N PRO A 1066 -10.25 -35.28 14.71
CA PRO A 1066 -10.68 -36.21 13.68
C PRO A 1066 -9.59 -37.24 13.35
N GLN A 1067 -9.98 -38.51 13.25
CA GLN A 1067 -9.04 -39.64 13.12
C GLN A 1067 -8.13 -39.53 11.88
N ASP A 1068 -8.58 -38.85 10.81
CA ASP A 1068 -7.78 -38.65 9.60
C ASP A 1068 -6.52 -37.82 9.86
N PHE A 1069 -6.61 -36.79 10.70
CA PHE A 1069 -5.47 -35.98 11.10
C PHE A 1069 -4.44 -36.81 11.87
N VAL A 1070 -4.93 -37.58 12.85
CA VAL A 1070 -4.09 -38.48 13.65
C VAL A 1070 -3.40 -39.50 12.75
N ARG A 1071 -4.12 -40.05 11.76
CA ARG A 1071 -3.59 -41.00 10.79
C ARG A 1071 -2.51 -40.37 9.92
N PHE A 1072 -2.75 -39.19 9.33
CA PHE A 1072 -1.77 -38.47 8.51
C PHE A 1072 -0.45 -38.24 9.25
N HIS A 1073 -0.50 -37.77 10.49
CA HIS A 1073 0.72 -37.52 11.26
C HIS A 1073 1.44 -38.80 11.67
N ARG A 1074 0.71 -39.88 11.94
CA ARG A 1074 1.31 -41.20 12.19
C ARG A 1074 2.11 -41.68 10.98
N LEU A 1075 1.61 -41.45 9.76
CA LEU A 1075 2.31 -41.81 8.51
C LEU A 1075 3.66 -41.09 8.38
N LEU A 1076 3.72 -39.81 8.76
CA LEU A 1076 4.94 -39.00 8.65
C LEU A 1076 6.00 -39.33 9.72
N THR A 1077 5.60 -39.89 10.87
CA THR A 1077 6.47 -40.05 12.04
C THR A 1077 6.87 -41.49 12.34
N GLN A 1078 5.97 -42.45 12.15
CA GLN A 1078 6.20 -43.84 12.54
C GLN A 1078 6.72 -44.72 11.39
N GLY A 1079 6.84 -44.18 10.16
CA GLY A 1079 7.29 -44.94 9.00
C GLY A 1079 6.44 -46.20 8.82
N ASP A 1080 5.19 -46.02 8.38
CA ASP A 1080 4.18 -47.08 8.40
C ASP A 1080 4.70 -48.37 7.72
N THR A 1081 4.53 -49.52 8.39
CA THR A 1081 4.91 -50.85 7.88
C THR A 1081 4.09 -51.27 6.65
N ASN A 1082 3.12 -50.45 6.23
CA ASN A 1082 2.25 -50.67 5.08
C ASN A 1082 2.22 -49.49 4.06
N VAL A 1083 3.39 -49.04 3.61
CA VAL A 1083 3.52 -48.02 2.53
C VAL A 1083 2.72 -48.42 1.27
N ALA A 1084 2.65 -49.71 0.95
CA ALA A 1084 1.89 -50.23 -0.19
C ALA A 1084 0.38 -49.97 -0.04
N GLY A 1085 -0.18 -50.22 1.15
CA GLY A 1085 -1.58 -49.94 1.44
C GLY A 1085 -1.90 -48.45 1.42
N LEU A 1086 -0.99 -47.59 1.89
CA LEU A 1086 -1.15 -46.14 1.78
C LEU A 1086 -1.18 -45.69 0.32
N LEU A 1087 -0.22 -46.14 -0.49
CA LEU A 1087 -0.16 -45.78 -1.91
C LEU A 1087 -1.43 -46.21 -2.65
N ARG A 1088 -1.94 -47.42 -2.38
CA ARG A 1088 -3.20 -47.92 -2.92
C ARG A 1088 -4.39 -47.03 -2.52
N SER A 1089 -4.47 -46.63 -1.25
CA SER A 1089 -5.52 -45.72 -0.79
C SER A 1089 -5.47 -44.34 -1.48
N ILE A 1090 -4.27 -43.83 -1.77
CA ILE A 1090 -4.10 -42.55 -2.47
C ILE A 1090 -4.46 -42.68 -3.95
N VAL A 1091 -4.09 -43.77 -4.62
CA VAL A 1091 -4.50 -44.03 -6.01
C VAL A 1091 -6.02 -44.11 -6.12
N LEU A 1092 -6.67 -44.82 -5.20
CA LEU A 1092 -8.13 -44.85 -5.10
C LEU A 1092 -8.71 -43.44 -4.92
N ALA A 1093 -8.17 -42.66 -3.98
CA ALA A 1093 -8.60 -41.29 -3.73
C ALA A 1093 -8.44 -40.38 -4.94
N LEU A 1094 -7.33 -40.50 -5.68
CA LEU A 1094 -7.06 -39.73 -6.90
C LEU A 1094 -8.02 -40.11 -8.03
N ASN A 1095 -8.35 -41.39 -8.19
CA ASN A 1095 -9.39 -41.80 -9.14
C ASN A 1095 -10.77 -41.27 -8.73
N ARG A 1096 -11.12 -41.37 -7.43
CA ARG A 1096 -12.38 -40.84 -6.88
C ARG A 1096 -12.51 -39.33 -6.96
N PHE A 1097 -11.39 -38.63 -6.92
CA PHE A 1097 -11.35 -37.18 -7.12
C PHE A 1097 -11.92 -36.78 -8.50
N PHE A 1098 -11.64 -37.55 -9.56
CA PHE A 1098 -12.21 -37.30 -10.89
C PHE A 1098 -13.54 -38.03 -11.11
N VAL A 1099 -13.72 -39.19 -10.48
CA VAL A 1099 -14.89 -40.06 -10.63
C VAL A 1099 -15.37 -40.53 -9.25
N PRO A 1100 -16.26 -39.79 -8.56
CA PRO A 1100 -16.64 -40.09 -7.17
C PRO A 1100 -17.13 -41.52 -6.93
N ASN A 1101 -17.77 -42.14 -7.93
CA ASN A 1101 -18.27 -43.51 -7.88
C ASN A 1101 -17.26 -44.55 -8.40
N TRP A 1102 -15.96 -44.27 -8.34
CA TRP A 1102 -14.93 -45.21 -8.78
C TRP A 1102 -14.96 -46.50 -7.95
N ASP A 1103 -14.83 -47.62 -8.67
CA ASP A 1103 -14.84 -48.98 -8.13
C ASP A 1103 -13.63 -49.20 -7.21
N GLU A 1104 -13.89 -49.63 -5.97
CA GLU A 1104 -12.86 -49.90 -4.96
C GLU A 1104 -11.96 -51.07 -5.34
N HIS A 1105 -12.42 -51.95 -6.23
CA HIS A 1105 -11.63 -53.09 -6.71
C HIS A 1105 -10.65 -52.72 -7.85
N LYS A 1106 -10.57 -51.43 -8.25
CA LYS A 1106 -9.68 -50.91 -9.30
C LYS A 1106 -8.71 -49.86 -8.76
N ASP A 1107 -8.06 -50.15 -7.65
CA ASP A 1107 -7.11 -49.28 -6.95
C ASP A 1107 -5.63 -49.55 -7.29
N ASP A 1108 -5.36 -50.58 -8.10
CA ASP A 1108 -4.02 -50.92 -8.61
C ASP A 1108 -3.59 -50.08 -9.83
N ILE A 1109 -4.49 -49.27 -10.39
CA ILE A 1109 -4.26 -48.46 -11.59
C ILE A 1109 -4.73 -47.02 -11.37
N LEU A 1110 -3.84 -46.05 -11.60
CA LEU A 1110 -4.17 -44.63 -11.66
C LEU A 1110 -4.50 -44.21 -13.10
N TYR A 1111 -5.73 -43.81 -13.35
CA TYR A 1111 -6.13 -43.31 -14.67
C TYR A 1111 -5.70 -41.85 -14.83
N LEU A 1112 -5.06 -41.55 -15.96
CA LEU A 1112 -4.68 -40.19 -16.27
C LEU A 1112 -5.90 -39.50 -16.88
N TRP A 1113 -6.67 -38.77 -16.07
CA TRP A 1113 -7.88 -38.04 -16.47
C TRP A 1113 -7.56 -36.68 -17.11
N THR A 1114 -8.26 -36.34 -18.18
CA THR A 1114 -8.26 -35.01 -18.83
C THR A 1114 -9.68 -34.46 -18.89
N SER A 1115 -9.81 -33.14 -18.93
CA SER A 1115 -11.07 -32.48 -19.30
C SER A 1115 -10.78 -31.34 -20.27
N HIS A 1116 -11.61 -31.18 -21.30
CA HIS A 1116 -11.56 -29.99 -22.17
C HIS A 1116 -12.37 -28.87 -21.53
N ARG A 1117 -11.75 -27.70 -21.35
CA ARG A 1117 -12.38 -26.51 -20.77
C ARG A 1117 -12.34 -25.36 -21.77
N TYR A 1118 -13.51 -24.85 -22.15
CA TYR A 1118 -13.65 -23.58 -22.85
C TYR A 1118 -14.08 -22.45 -21.89
N ASP A 1119 -14.61 -22.80 -20.70
CA ASP A 1119 -15.26 -21.88 -19.75
C ASP A 1119 -14.80 -22.12 -18.29
N ALA A 1120 -15.26 -21.29 -17.35
CA ALA A 1120 -14.98 -21.40 -15.91
C ALA A 1120 -15.89 -22.39 -15.13
N LYS A 1121 -16.71 -23.20 -15.82
CA LYS A 1121 -17.58 -24.20 -15.18
C LYS A 1121 -16.81 -25.51 -14.91
N ALA A 1122 -17.27 -26.26 -13.90
CA ALA A 1122 -16.83 -27.63 -13.64
C ALA A 1122 -17.05 -28.50 -14.89
N PRO A 1123 -16.06 -29.31 -15.30
CA PRO A 1123 -16.20 -30.17 -16.47
C PRO A 1123 -17.22 -31.28 -16.23
N ASP A 1124 -18.22 -31.38 -17.11
CA ASP A 1124 -19.25 -32.43 -17.04
C ASP A 1124 -18.71 -33.82 -17.44
N VAL A 1125 -17.55 -33.86 -18.11
CA VAL A 1125 -16.95 -35.08 -18.67
C VAL A 1125 -15.43 -35.10 -18.47
N PHE A 1126 -14.92 -36.24 -17.98
CA PHE A 1126 -13.50 -36.57 -17.91
C PHE A 1126 -13.15 -37.72 -18.86
N VAL A 1127 -11.98 -37.64 -19.49
CA VAL A 1127 -11.50 -38.66 -20.45
C VAL A 1127 -10.09 -39.11 -20.07
N ALA A 1128 -9.87 -40.41 -19.98
CA ALA A 1128 -8.56 -41.03 -19.80
C ALA A 1128 -8.18 -41.86 -21.02
N THR A 1129 -7.01 -41.59 -21.58
CA THR A 1129 -6.43 -42.30 -22.74
C THR A 1129 -5.22 -43.15 -22.36
N SER A 1130 -4.76 -43.03 -21.11
CA SER A 1130 -3.57 -43.67 -20.57
C SER A 1130 -3.74 -43.85 -19.06
N TYR A 1131 -2.98 -44.79 -18.49
CA TYR A 1131 -3.01 -45.12 -17.08
C TYR A 1131 -1.61 -45.50 -16.58
N VAL A 1132 -1.40 -45.42 -15.28
CA VAL A 1132 -0.16 -45.79 -14.59
C VAL A 1132 -0.46 -46.87 -13.57
N SER A 1133 0.26 -47.99 -13.64
CA SER A 1133 0.15 -49.06 -12.65
C SER A 1133 0.81 -48.66 -11.33
N LEU A 1134 0.25 -49.12 -10.21
CA LEU A 1134 0.69 -48.77 -8.86
C LEU A 1134 2.16 -49.10 -8.58
N ASP A 1135 2.70 -50.15 -9.21
CA ASP A 1135 4.12 -50.54 -9.11
C ASP A 1135 5.09 -49.50 -9.69
N ARG A 1136 4.63 -48.59 -10.55
CA ARG A 1136 5.42 -47.48 -11.11
C ARG A 1136 5.40 -46.22 -10.25
N LEU A 1137 4.66 -46.23 -9.14
CA LEU A 1137 4.60 -45.14 -8.16
C LEU A 1137 5.30 -45.52 -6.86
N GLN A 1138 5.73 -44.51 -6.10
CA GLN A 1138 6.36 -44.68 -4.79
C GLN A 1138 6.07 -43.48 -3.89
N ILE A 1139 6.17 -43.68 -2.57
CA ILE A 1139 6.03 -42.62 -1.56
C ILE A 1139 7.39 -42.33 -0.94
N ALA A 1140 7.71 -41.05 -0.74
CA ALA A 1140 8.88 -40.63 0.02
C ALA A 1140 8.56 -39.50 1.00
N ILE A 1141 9.26 -39.50 2.13
CA ILE A 1141 9.18 -38.47 3.18
C ILE A 1141 10.44 -37.60 3.07
N PRO A 1142 10.35 -36.27 3.26
CA PRO A 1142 11.53 -35.41 3.22
C PRO A 1142 12.55 -35.82 4.29
N LYS A 1143 13.82 -35.90 3.88
CA LYS A 1143 14.99 -36.15 4.73
C LYS A 1143 15.88 -34.90 4.74
N PRO A 1144 16.36 -34.45 5.91
CA PRO A 1144 17.28 -33.32 5.99
C PRO A 1144 18.65 -33.71 5.40
N ALA A 1145 19.28 -32.76 4.70
CA ALA A 1145 20.63 -32.95 4.19
C ALA A 1145 21.65 -33.17 5.32
N PRO A 1146 22.80 -33.83 5.07
CA PRO A 1146 23.77 -34.15 6.13
C PRO A 1146 24.26 -32.94 6.93
N TRP A 1147 24.44 -31.77 6.29
CA TRP A 1147 24.87 -30.54 6.97
C TRP A 1147 23.76 -29.92 7.83
N LEU A 1148 22.50 -30.12 7.44
CA LEU A 1148 21.34 -29.68 8.21
C LEU A 1148 21.18 -30.56 9.46
N GLN A 1149 21.32 -31.87 9.28
CA GLN A 1149 21.29 -32.85 10.36
C GLN A 1149 22.44 -32.65 11.37
N ALA A 1150 23.59 -32.14 10.94
CA ALA A 1150 24.77 -31.97 11.78
C ALA A 1150 24.55 -31.04 13.00
N TRP A 1151 23.63 -30.07 12.91
CA TRP A 1151 23.32 -29.15 14.01
C TRP A 1151 21.91 -29.34 14.59
N MET A 1152 21.08 -30.17 13.95
CA MET A 1152 19.79 -30.61 14.47
C MET A 1152 20.00 -31.76 15.46
N GLY A 1153 19.89 -31.48 16.76
CA GLY A 1153 19.94 -32.51 17.82
C GLY A 1153 18.56 -33.00 18.26
N GLU A 1154 18.53 -33.91 19.25
CA GLU A 1154 17.28 -34.44 19.82
C GLU A 1154 16.34 -33.34 20.37
N GLY A 1155 16.89 -32.21 20.82
CA GLY A 1155 16.12 -31.07 21.33
C GLY A 1155 15.51 -30.15 20.26
N LEU A 1156 15.95 -30.24 19.00
CA LEU A 1156 15.48 -29.42 17.88
C LEU A 1156 15.21 -30.31 16.65
N PRO A 1157 14.23 -31.22 16.72
CA PRO A 1157 14.01 -32.20 15.67
C PRO A 1157 13.49 -31.53 14.39
N PHE A 1158 13.87 -32.11 13.25
CA PHE A 1158 13.17 -31.91 11.98
C PHE A 1158 11.81 -32.62 12.05
N LEU A 1159 10.73 -31.91 11.75
CA LEU A 1159 9.39 -32.48 11.71
C LEU A 1159 8.88 -32.49 10.26
N PRO A 1160 8.73 -33.66 9.61
CA PRO A 1160 8.12 -33.75 8.29
C PRO A 1160 6.67 -33.25 8.33
N GLN A 1161 6.30 -32.41 7.38
CA GLN A 1161 4.95 -31.81 7.28
C GLN A 1161 4.14 -32.37 6.10
N HIS A 1162 4.81 -33.12 5.23
CA HIS A 1162 4.24 -33.70 4.02
C HIS A 1162 5.02 -34.94 3.62
N PHE A 1163 4.42 -35.74 2.73
CA PHE A 1163 5.11 -36.76 1.95
C PHE A 1163 4.91 -36.47 0.47
N ILE A 1164 5.69 -37.09 -0.40
CA ILE A 1164 5.52 -37.01 -1.85
C ILE A 1164 5.10 -38.36 -2.40
N VAL A 1165 4.16 -38.35 -3.35
CA VAL A 1165 3.88 -39.48 -4.25
C VAL A 1165 4.62 -39.20 -5.55
N ALA A 1166 5.49 -40.10 -5.99
CA ALA A 1166 6.35 -39.86 -7.15
C ALA A 1166 6.35 -41.04 -8.13
N SER A 1167 6.67 -40.77 -9.39
CA SER A 1167 7.02 -41.80 -10.35
C SER A 1167 8.39 -42.44 -10.01
N LYS A 1168 8.48 -43.76 -10.17
CA LYS A 1168 9.77 -44.49 -10.10
C LYS A 1168 10.66 -44.18 -11.29
N GLU A 1169 10.06 -43.86 -12.43
CA GLU A 1169 10.74 -43.48 -13.66
C GLU A 1169 10.92 -41.96 -13.75
N ARG A 1170 11.89 -41.54 -14.55
CA ARG A 1170 12.21 -40.15 -14.84
C ARG A 1170 11.79 -39.86 -16.29
N ASP A 1171 11.32 -38.64 -16.56
CA ASP A 1171 11.05 -38.16 -17.91
C ASP A 1171 12.35 -37.98 -18.73
N SER A 1172 12.21 -37.53 -19.98
CA SER A 1172 13.34 -37.25 -20.88
C SER A 1172 14.28 -36.14 -20.40
N LEU A 1173 13.88 -35.38 -19.38
CA LEU A 1173 14.69 -34.34 -18.74
C LEU A 1173 15.28 -34.81 -17.39
N GLY A 1174 15.14 -36.09 -17.05
CA GLY A 1174 15.66 -36.68 -15.83
C GLY A 1174 14.84 -36.38 -14.56
N LYS A 1175 13.60 -35.89 -14.70
CA LYS A 1175 12.74 -35.50 -13.56
C LYS A 1175 11.65 -36.55 -13.28
N ARG A 1176 11.35 -36.78 -11.99
CA ARG A 1176 10.20 -37.57 -11.56
C ARG A 1176 8.94 -36.70 -11.55
N ALA A 1177 7.78 -37.27 -11.90
CA ALA A 1177 6.50 -36.62 -11.62
C ALA A 1177 6.20 -36.77 -10.13
N THR A 1178 5.89 -35.67 -9.43
CA THR A 1178 5.72 -35.67 -7.97
C THR A 1178 4.46 -34.92 -7.55
N LEU A 1179 3.69 -35.53 -6.64
CA LEU A 1179 2.60 -34.90 -5.89
C LEU A 1179 3.02 -34.73 -4.44
N LEU A 1180 3.21 -33.49 -3.99
CA LEU A 1180 3.37 -33.20 -2.58
C LEU A 1180 2.01 -33.31 -1.90
N VAL A 1181 1.91 -34.13 -0.85
CA VAL A 1181 0.69 -34.37 -0.05
C VAL A 1181 0.93 -33.87 1.37
N ASP A 1182 0.40 -32.69 1.66
CA ASP A 1182 0.27 -32.12 3.01
C ASP A 1182 -1.10 -32.49 3.61
N VAL A 1183 -1.34 -32.06 4.85
CA VAL A 1183 -2.57 -32.38 5.58
C VAL A 1183 -3.83 -31.90 4.85
N GLU A 1184 -3.79 -30.73 4.22
CA GLU A 1184 -4.91 -30.17 3.48
C GLU A 1184 -5.28 -31.02 2.26
N LEU A 1185 -4.27 -31.39 1.45
CA LEU A 1185 -4.50 -32.25 0.30
C LEU A 1185 -4.92 -33.66 0.75
N TYR A 1186 -4.34 -34.18 1.83
CA TYR A 1186 -4.71 -35.48 2.37
C TYR A 1186 -6.17 -35.54 2.79
N LEU A 1187 -6.69 -34.53 3.50
CA LEU A 1187 -8.10 -34.46 3.89
C LEU A 1187 -9.00 -34.34 2.66
N THR A 1188 -8.61 -33.55 1.66
CA THR A 1188 -9.34 -33.46 0.38
C THR A 1188 -9.43 -34.84 -0.30
N LEU A 1189 -8.35 -35.61 -0.28
CA LEU A 1189 -8.32 -36.98 -0.80
C LEU A 1189 -9.21 -37.92 0.03
N GLN A 1190 -9.21 -37.81 1.37
CA GLN A 1190 -10.13 -38.59 2.20
C GLN A 1190 -11.60 -38.25 1.93
N ASP A 1191 -11.93 -36.98 1.73
CA ASP A 1191 -13.29 -36.57 1.36
C ASP A 1191 -13.70 -37.13 -0.01
N ALA A 1192 -12.77 -37.15 -0.97
CA ALA A 1192 -12.98 -37.82 -2.25
C ALA A 1192 -13.23 -39.32 -2.08
N THR A 1193 -12.49 -40.01 -1.19
CA THR A 1193 -12.76 -41.44 -0.91
C THR A 1193 -14.14 -41.69 -0.32
N ARG A 1194 -14.70 -40.72 0.42
CA ARG A 1194 -16.05 -40.79 1.01
C ARG A 1194 -17.17 -40.40 0.05
N GLY A 1195 -16.83 -40.01 -1.18
CA GLY A 1195 -17.80 -39.63 -2.21
C GLY A 1195 -18.32 -38.19 -2.09
N PHE A 1196 -17.66 -37.32 -1.32
CA PHE A 1196 -17.97 -35.88 -1.34
C PHE A 1196 -17.57 -35.26 -2.69
N ILE A 1197 -18.34 -34.28 -3.17
CA ILE A 1197 -18.21 -33.70 -4.53
C ILE A 1197 -17.62 -32.27 -4.52
N GLU A 1198 -17.25 -31.80 -5.71
CA GLU A 1198 -16.43 -30.61 -6.04
C GLU A 1198 -16.76 -29.25 -5.34
N PRO A 1199 -17.99 -28.92 -4.89
CA PRO A 1199 -18.22 -27.64 -4.21
C PRO A 1199 -17.46 -27.46 -2.89
N THR A 1200 -17.02 -28.55 -2.25
CA THR A 1200 -16.34 -28.52 -0.95
C THR A 1200 -14.81 -28.52 -1.05
N TRP A 1201 -14.23 -28.77 -2.24
CA TRP A 1201 -12.79 -28.94 -2.39
C TRP A 1201 -12.05 -27.61 -2.60
N ASN A 1202 -10.88 -27.47 -1.97
CA ASN A 1202 -10.03 -26.30 -2.17
C ASN A 1202 -9.47 -26.26 -3.60
N ARG A 1203 -9.61 -25.11 -4.29
CA ARG A 1203 -9.05 -24.86 -5.62
C ARG A 1203 -7.52 -25.09 -5.70
N SER A 1204 -6.80 -24.91 -4.60
CA SER A 1204 -5.36 -25.22 -4.51
C SER A 1204 -5.08 -26.71 -4.69
N SER A 1205 -5.79 -27.56 -3.93
CA SER A 1205 -5.72 -29.02 -4.02
C SER A 1205 -6.06 -29.53 -5.41
N THR A 1206 -7.13 -29.02 -6.03
CA THR A 1206 -7.52 -29.38 -7.41
C THR A 1206 -6.39 -29.14 -8.41
N ARG A 1207 -5.73 -27.97 -8.35
CA ARG A 1207 -4.63 -27.63 -9.26
C ARG A 1207 -3.43 -28.55 -9.08
N ARG A 1208 -3.08 -28.90 -7.82
CA ARG A 1208 -1.97 -29.80 -7.50
C ARG A 1208 -2.19 -31.20 -8.06
N ILE A 1209 -3.40 -31.75 -7.88
CA ILE A 1209 -3.78 -33.06 -8.42
C ILE A 1209 -3.74 -33.05 -9.95
N THR A 1210 -4.38 -32.07 -10.61
CA THR A 1210 -4.39 -31.99 -12.08
C THR A 1210 -2.98 -31.88 -12.66
N ARG A 1211 -2.13 -31.03 -12.07
CA ARG A 1211 -0.74 -30.87 -12.51
C ARG A 1211 0.06 -32.17 -12.36
N PHE A 1212 -0.12 -32.91 -11.27
CA PHE A 1212 0.54 -34.20 -11.09
C PHE A 1212 0.12 -35.22 -12.15
N ILE A 1213 -1.18 -35.28 -12.49
CA ILE A 1213 -1.67 -36.13 -13.59
C ILE A 1213 -1.03 -35.73 -14.93
N ASP A 1214 -0.90 -34.42 -15.20
CA ASP A 1214 -0.25 -33.93 -16.42
C ASP A 1214 1.25 -34.25 -16.46
N ASP A 1215 1.96 -34.11 -15.33
CA ASP A 1215 3.38 -34.45 -15.23
C ASP A 1215 3.60 -35.97 -15.38
N LEU A 1216 2.71 -36.81 -14.83
CA LEU A 1216 2.74 -38.26 -15.04
C LEU A 1216 2.58 -38.64 -16.52
N ARG A 1217 1.73 -37.94 -17.28
CA ARG A 1217 1.62 -38.19 -18.74
C ARG A 1217 2.93 -37.99 -19.48
N ARG A 1218 3.75 -37.02 -19.06
CA ARG A 1218 5.05 -36.73 -19.68
C ARG A 1218 6.05 -37.84 -19.39
N VAL A 1219 6.02 -38.40 -18.18
CA VAL A 1219 6.85 -39.55 -17.80
C VAL A 1219 6.46 -40.81 -18.58
N VAL A 1220 5.16 -41.01 -18.84
CA VAL A 1220 4.63 -42.19 -19.52
C VAL A 1220 4.90 -42.19 -21.05
N SER A 1221 5.46 -41.11 -21.61
CA SER A 1221 5.77 -40.88 -23.04
C SER A 1221 5.12 -41.86 -24.02
N THR A 1222 3.96 -41.49 -24.58
CA THR A 1222 3.22 -42.26 -25.59
C THR A 1222 4.05 -42.56 -26.85
N SER A 1223 4.73 -43.71 -26.87
CA SER A 1223 5.05 -44.45 -28.09
C SER A 1223 4.07 -45.61 -28.33
N GLU A 1224 3.17 -45.89 -27.40
CA GLU A 1224 2.15 -46.93 -27.57
C GLU A 1224 0.91 -46.38 -28.29
N PRO A 1225 0.36 -47.13 -29.27
CA PRO A 1225 -0.90 -46.76 -29.91
C PRO A 1225 -2.03 -46.66 -28.87
N ILE A 1226 -2.87 -45.64 -28.98
CA ILE A 1226 -4.08 -45.53 -28.14
C ILE A 1226 -5.01 -46.69 -28.51
N HIS A 1227 -5.12 -47.69 -27.64
CA HIS A 1227 -5.99 -48.86 -27.83
C HIS A 1227 -7.34 -48.72 -27.14
N THR A 1228 -7.43 -47.91 -26.08
CA THR A 1228 -8.64 -47.78 -25.26
C THR A 1228 -8.77 -46.37 -24.71
N VAL A 1229 -9.97 -45.80 -24.81
CA VAL A 1229 -10.33 -44.48 -24.26
C VAL A 1229 -11.47 -44.67 -23.28
N THR A 1230 -11.28 -44.25 -22.04
CA THR A 1230 -12.32 -44.27 -21.00
C THR A 1230 -12.88 -42.86 -20.84
N ALA A 1231 -14.18 -42.68 -21.00
CA ALA A 1231 -14.86 -41.40 -20.76
C ALA A 1231 -15.90 -41.55 -19.65
N GLN A 1232 -15.99 -40.55 -18.78
CA GLN A 1232 -16.90 -40.52 -17.65
C GLN A 1232 -17.66 -39.18 -17.64
N SER A 1233 -18.99 -39.22 -17.62
CA SER A 1233 -19.82 -38.05 -17.33
C SER A 1233 -20.19 -38.00 -15.85
N ILE A 1234 -19.85 -36.90 -15.17
CA ILE A 1234 -20.20 -36.69 -13.77
C ILE A 1234 -21.71 -36.42 -13.63
N LYS A 1235 -22.26 -35.59 -14.51
CA LYS A 1235 -23.67 -35.17 -14.48
C LYS A 1235 -24.66 -36.32 -14.66
N HIS A 1236 -24.29 -37.31 -15.47
CA HIS A 1236 -25.17 -38.42 -15.84
C HIS A 1236 -24.75 -39.76 -15.23
N GLY A 1237 -23.62 -39.82 -14.53
CA GLY A 1237 -23.06 -41.08 -13.99
C GLY A 1237 -22.65 -42.09 -15.06
N LEU A 1238 -22.56 -41.68 -16.32
CA LEU A 1238 -22.29 -42.58 -17.46
C LEU A 1238 -20.78 -42.82 -17.59
N SER A 1239 -20.38 -44.10 -17.60
CA SER A 1239 -19.04 -44.57 -17.93
C SER A 1239 -19.06 -45.26 -19.28
N THR A 1240 -18.14 -44.94 -20.18
CA THR A 1240 -18.03 -45.61 -21.49
C THR A 1240 -16.57 -45.86 -21.84
N VAL A 1241 -16.29 -47.07 -22.30
CA VAL A 1241 -14.96 -47.50 -22.74
C VAL A 1241 -15.00 -47.72 -24.24
N PHE A 1242 -14.22 -46.96 -24.99
CA PHE A 1242 -14.08 -47.08 -26.44
C PHE A 1242 -12.80 -47.84 -26.76
N LYS A 1243 -12.88 -48.90 -27.58
CA LYS A 1243 -11.70 -49.53 -28.18
C LYS A 1243 -11.35 -48.81 -29.47
N VAL A 1244 -10.13 -48.28 -29.58
CA VAL A 1244 -9.66 -47.54 -30.75
C VAL A 1244 -8.85 -48.51 -31.62
N GLN A 1245 -9.37 -48.82 -32.80
CA GLN A 1245 -8.70 -49.65 -33.80
C GLN A 1245 -8.15 -48.73 -34.89
N ARG A 1246 -6.83 -48.51 -34.91
CA ARG A 1246 -6.17 -47.77 -36.01
C ARG A 1246 -6.00 -48.72 -37.19
N SER A 1247 -6.82 -48.57 -38.23
CA SER A 1247 -6.50 -49.15 -39.54
C SER A 1247 -5.35 -48.35 -40.16
N SER A 1248 -4.27 -49.01 -40.51
CA SER A 1248 -3.20 -48.44 -41.33
C SER A 1248 -3.72 -48.33 -42.77
N HIS A 1249 -4.41 -47.25 -43.12
CA HIS A 1249 -4.72 -46.92 -44.51
C HIS A 1249 -4.16 -45.55 -44.86
N SER A 1250 -3.09 -45.60 -45.65
CA SER A 1250 -2.68 -44.59 -46.60
C SER A 1250 -3.87 -44.06 -47.42
N SER A 1251 -3.74 -42.80 -47.84
CA SER A 1251 -4.57 -42.05 -48.80
C SER A 1251 -6.01 -41.76 -48.37
N TYR A 1252 -6.28 -40.49 -48.02
CA TYR A 1252 -7.37 -39.73 -48.62
C TYR A 1252 -6.99 -38.24 -48.70
N GLN A 1253 -7.03 -37.71 -49.93
CA GLN A 1253 -7.05 -36.28 -50.24
C GLN A 1253 -8.37 -35.68 -49.71
N PHE A 1254 -8.30 -34.57 -48.99
CA PHE A 1254 -8.95 -33.28 -49.29
C PHE A 1254 -8.43 -32.19 -48.36
#